data_AF-A0A371BX12-F1
#
_entry.id   AF-A0A371BX12-F1
#
_cell.length_a   1.000
_cell.length_b   1.000
_cell.length_c   1.000
_cell.angle_alpha   90.00
_cell.angle_beta   90.00
_cell.angle_gamma   90.00
#
_symmetry.space_group_name_H-M   'P 1'
#
loop_
_entity.id
_entity.type
_entity.pdbx_description
1 polymer ?
#
loop_
_entity_poly.entity_id
_entity_poly.type
_entity_poly.pdbx_seq_one_letter_code
_entity_poly.pdbx_strand_id
1 'polypeptide(L)'
;MEEKKTEDNHSHTDIGIGEVTGISTISWIAEKLLIPPNEEDGTYPQAVLVMAAHFEEMGDLEALHIVKESLEYHKGDPSLSLEYMDELQKLIQEESVNSFGERLSTKESTKSDLLMDPGSVWSEIKYNACLFRHWSPYPQVRTVTDPFDDPEEECETLRVYVIGTIWVAIAAFVNQFFQPRQPPIQLSVTVVQLFLYPSGRLWQYIFPDWGFRYKGKRYSLNPGPWTQKEQLLATLMASVSNIPAYIDYNIFVQYLPMYFNQKFALNFGYMFMLMFTSQFMGFGMVGLLRKLAVYPAKAMWPTILPTLAVNRALLAPGRKENINGWTISRYLFFLIVTVGAFLYFWVPNYLFTALSTFNWMTWIKPQDLDLAAITGSISGLGFNPIPTFDWNVANGLVQVLFIPIPSLLNIYGGFAFGGLIIASVWYTNVYWAGYLPINSNAVFDNTGKEFDVSKILTNNLFDEKKYKEYSPPYYSAANLVLYGGFFALYPLSFFHLCFTEWHLMKNSLVDIYKSMRDWKKSNYYGFKDHFSTTMSRYPETPQWWYLAILLITFGMAIALIEHWDTKAPVWLLIVVIIFNFIFLIPFTVILSVSGAQLTLNVIIEMIVGYSIPGKAIAMMILKAYSVQIQSQAQNFISDQKTGHYGRLPPRAMFRAQMWATLCAGLVVIGVMQYQLTGIEHICDQKYQAEHEKFTCPGEMVFFSAAIVWSIIGPKKIFNKQYPMLRWCFLIGFGIAIIFAVIHKWGPDFYRKRRPDKKDQILKVQRRLQTFNPSVFVYGMLNYAPYNLSFMTGGIYAAVFFNMYVRNRWPAWWEKYVYIFGSAMNTGIAVSAIVIFFALQYTNVNLSWWGNNVSTAGIDLTGAGRLSIPKVGFFGPDSANFP
;
A
#
# COMPACT_ATOMS: atom_id res chain seq x y z
N MET A 1 -21.32 -48.96 -35.79
CA MET A 1 -22.02 -49.59 -34.67
C MET A 1 -21.49 -48.94 -33.41
N GLU A 2 -22.34 -48.11 -32.80
CA GLU A 2 -22.29 -47.51 -31.46
C GLU A 2 -21.10 -46.59 -31.08
N GLU A 3 -21.31 -45.28 -31.30
CA GLU A 3 -20.78 -44.20 -30.47
C GLU A 3 -21.40 -44.25 -29.06
N LYS A 4 -20.56 -44.40 -28.04
CA LYS A 4 -20.95 -44.22 -26.63
C LYS A 4 -20.78 -42.75 -26.26
N LYS A 5 -21.91 -42.07 -26.05
CA LYS A 5 -22.02 -40.79 -25.35
C LYS A 5 -21.44 -40.94 -23.93
N THR A 6 -20.43 -40.14 -23.61
CA THR A 6 -20.03 -39.82 -22.24
C THR A 6 -20.90 -38.67 -21.75
N GLU A 7 -21.75 -38.94 -20.78
CA GLU A 7 -22.50 -37.94 -20.01
C GLU A 7 -21.53 -37.18 -19.08
N ASP A 8 -21.39 -35.88 -19.31
CA ASP A 8 -20.77 -34.95 -18.37
C ASP A 8 -21.73 -34.71 -17.19
N ASN A 9 -21.43 -35.35 -16.06
CA ASN A 9 -22.06 -35.06 -14.78
C ASN A 9 -21.53 -33.73 -14.23
N HIS A 10 -22.18 -32.63 -14.58
CA HIS A 10 -22.10 -31.39 -13.81
C HIS A 10 -23.00 -31.50 -12.58
N SER A 11 -22.38 -31.74 -11.42
CA SER A 11 -23.04 -31.66 -10.12
C SER A 11 -23.40 -30.21 -9.81
N HIS A 12 -24.67 -29.84 -10.01
CA HIS A 12 -25.27 -28.71 -9.33
C HIS A 12 -25.36 -29.03 -7.84
N THR A 13 -24.55 -28.37 -7.02
CA THR A 13 -24.75 -28.33 -5.58
C THR A 13 -25.95 -27.41 -5.29
N ASP A 14 -27.07 -28.03 -4.92
CA ASP A 14 -28.28 -27.36 -4.44
C ASP A 14 -27.99 -26.60 -3.13
N ILE A 15 -27.57 -25.34 -3.28
CA ILE A 15 -27.77 -24.33 -2.24
C ILE A 15 -29.21 -23.87 -2.43
N GLY A 16 -30.05 -24.01 -1.41
CA GLY A 16 -31.50 -23.74 -1.49
C GLY A 16 -31.81 -22.34 -2.01
N ILE A 17 -32.03 -22.23 -3.31
CA ILE A 17 -32.50 -21.06 -4.03
C ILE A 17 -33.96 -21.38 -4.36
N GLY A 18 -34.91 -20.61 -3.84
CA GLY A 18 -36.31 -20.71 -4.24
C GLY A 18 -36.45 -20.50 -5.74
N GLU A 19 -37.37 -21.23 -6.38
CA GLU A 19 -37.64 -21.11 -7.83
C GLU A 19 -37.88 -19.64 -8.21
N VAL A 20 -36.93 -19.04 -8.94
CA VAL A 20 -36.99 -17.65 -9.40
C VAL A 20 -38.00 -17.55 -10.54
N THR A 21 -39.11 -16.86 -10.33
CA THR A 21 -40.28 -16.87 -11.25
C THR A 21 -40.31 -15.79 -12.34
N GLY A 22 -39.21 -15.06 -12.63
CA GLY A 22 -39.25 -14.00 -13.66
C GLY A 22 -37.93 -13.71 -14.37
N ILE A 23 -37.84 -14.05 -15.67
CA ILE A 23 -36.75 -13.65 -16.58
C ILE A 23 -36.58 -12.10 -16.60
N SER A 24 -37.64 -11.34 -16.34
CA SER A 24 -37.63 -9.87 -16.27
C SER A 24 -36.81 -9.32 -15.10
N THR A 25 -36.95 -9.87 -13.90
CA THR A 25 -36.21 -9.45 -12.69
C THR A 25 -34.71 -9.66 -12.87
N ILE A 26 -34.33 -10.85 -13.38
CA ILE A 26 -32.94 -11.23 -13.60
C ILE A 26 -32.30 -10.28 -14.62
N SER A 27 -32.97 -10.02 -15.74
CA SER A 27 -32.47 -9.13 -16.79
C SER A 27 -32.30 -7.69 -16.29
N TRP A 28 -33.25 -7.18 -15.49
CA TRP A 28 -33.16 -5.83 -14.93
C TRP A 28 -32.01 -5.69 -13.94
N ILE A 29 -31.81 -6.68 -13.05
CA ILE A 29 -30.69 -6.68 -12.11
C ILE A 29 -29.37 -6.80 -12.85
N ALA A 30 -29.31 -7.62 -13.90
CA ALA A 30 -28.12 -7.73 -14.74
C ALA A 30 -27.77 -6.39 -15.42
N GLU A 31 -28.78 -5.67 -15.93
CA GLU A 31 -28.60 -4.33 -16.51
C GLU A 31 -28.09 -3.33 -15.48
N LYS A 32 -28.69 -3.30 -14.27
CA LYS A 32 -28.24 -2.44 -13.16
C LYS A 32 -26.85 -2.76 -12.65
N LEU A 33 -26.43 -4.02 -12.75
CA LEU A 33 -25.09 -4.48 -12.42
C LEU A 33 -24.10 -4.33 -13.59
N LEU A 34 -24.55 -3.92 -14.77
CA LEU A 34 -23.75 -3.85 -16.00
C LEU A 34 -23.14 -5.20 -16.42
N ILE A 35 -23.82 -6.30 -16.13
CA ILE A 35 -23.37 -7.67 -16.43
C ILE A 35 -24.19 -8.21 -17.61
N PRO A 36 -23.59 -8.35 -18.81
CA PRO A 36 -24.31 -8.91 -19.95
C PRO A 36 -24.56 -10.43 -19.78
N PRO A 37 -25.56 -10.99 -20.48
CA PRO A 37 -25.74 -12.44 -20.60
C PRO A 37 -24.57 -13.10 -21.35
N ASN A 38 -24.44 -14.42 -21.22
CA ASN A 38 -23.43 -15.19 -21.96
C ASN A 38 -23.80 -15.15 -23.45
N GLU A 39 -22.83 -14.88 -24.34
CA GLU A 39 -23.12 -14.83 -25.78
C GLU A 39 -23.55 -16.19 -26.35
N GLU A 40 -23.05 -17.29 -25.79
CA GLU A 40 -23.30 -18.64 -26.31
C GLU A 40 -24.68 -19.17 -25.89
N ASP A 41 -25.00 -19.07 -24.58
CA ASP A 41 -26.19 -19.72 -24.02
C ASP A 41 -27.26 -18.73 -23.50
N GLY A 42 -27.01 -17.42 -23.55
CA GLY A 42 -27.91 -16.40 -23.00
C GLY A 42 -28.01 -16.38 -21.47
N THR A 43 -27.28 -17.23 -20.76
CA THR A 43 -27.34 -17.39 -19.30
C THR A 43 -26.64 -16.26 -18.55
N TYR A 44 -27.18 -15.90 -17.39
CA TYR A 44 -26.56 -14.95 -16.47
C TYR A 44 -25.63 -15.66 -15.46
N PRO A 45 -24.59 -14.98 -14.96
CA PRO A 45 -23.69 -15.60 -13.99
C PRO A 45 -24.39 -15.72 -12.63
N GLN A 46 -23.94 -16.69 -11.82
CA GLN A 46 -24.51 -17.00 -10.50
C GLN A 46 -24.65 -15.76 -9.60
N ALA A 47 -23.73 -14.80 -9.69
CA ALA A 47 -23.81 -13.54 -8.95
C ALA A 47 -25.11 -12.76 -9.22
N VAL A 48 -25.56 -12.70 -10.48
CA VAL A 48 -26.82 -12.03 -10.86
C VAL A 48 -28.02 -12.82 -10.33
N LEU A 49 -27.98 -14.15 -10.45
CA LEU A 49 -29.06 -15.03 -9.99
C LEU A 49 -29.27 -14.92 -8.47
N VAL A 50 -28.18 -14.92 -7.70
CA VAL A 50 -28.23 -14.76 -6.22
C VAL A 50 -28.77 -13.37 -5.85
N MET A 51 -28.33 -12.33 -6.54
CA MET A 51 -28.85 -10.98 -6.30
C MET A 51 -30.32 -10.85 -6.67
N ALA A 52 -30.79 -11.56 -7.70
CA ALA A 52 -32.19 -11.61 -8.08
C ALA A 52 -33.06 -12.32 -7.05
N ALA A 53 -32.60 -13.47 -6.53
CA ALA A 53 -33.29 -14.16 -5.45
C ALA A 53 -33.42 -13.26 -4.21
N HIS A 54 -32.33 -12.61 -3.78
CA HIS A 54 -32.38 -11.69 -2.64
C HIS A 54 -33.26 -10.46 -2.87
N PHE A 55 -33.33 -9.97 -4.11
CA PHE A 55 -34.23 -8.88 -4.46
C PHE A 55 -35.70 -9.28 -4.31
N GLU A 56 -36.06 -10.49 -4.75
CA GLU A 56 -37.43 -11.02 -4.64
C GLU A 56 -37.81 -11.32 -3.18
N GLU A 57 -36.86 -11.78 -2.37
CA GLU A 57 -37.06 -12.02 -0.93
C GLU A 57 -37.19 -10.71 -0.11
N MET A 58 -36.66 -9.60 -0.63
CA MET A 58 -36.57 -8.35 0.13
C MET A 58 -37.91 -7.61 0.25
N GLY A 59 -38.41 -7.51 1.49
CA GLY A 59 -39.61 -6.74 1.80
C GLY A 59 -39.38 -5.22 1.69
N ASP A 60 -40.41 -4.48 1.24
CA ASP A 60 -40.37 -3.02 1.02
C ASP A 60 -39.93 -2.25 2.27
N LEU A 61 -40.56 -2.55 3.43
CA LEU A 61 -40.27 -1.89 4.70
C LEU A 61 -38.85 -2.20 5.22
N GLU A 62 -38.40 -3.44 5.02
CA GLU A 62 -37.05 -3.86 5.39
C GLU A 62 -36.02 -3.13 4.53
N ALA A 63 -36.24 -3.05 3.21
CA ALA A 63 -35.39 -2.32 2.29
C ALA A 63 -35.25 -0.85 2.71
N LEU A 64 -36.36 -0.18 3.00
CA LEU A 64 -36.35 1.21 3.46
C LEU A 64 -35.54 1.41 4.75
N HIS A 65 -35.69 0.50 5.71
CA HIS A 65 -34.92 0.54 6.95
C HIS A 65 -33.42 0.35 6.70
N ILE A 66 -33.05 -0.63 5.88
CA ILE A 66 -31.65 -0.91 5.51
C ILE A 66 -31.02 0.30 4.82
N VAL A 67 -31.71 0.92 3.86
CA VAL A 67 -31.17 2.09 3.15
C VAL A 67 -31.02 3.28 4.12
N LYS A 68 -31.99 3.52 5.03
CA LYS A 68 -31.89 4.58 6.05
C LYS A 68 -30.72 4.35 7.01
N GLU A 69 -30.58 3.14 7.56
CA GLU A 69 -29.46 2.75 8.44
C GLU A 69 -28.12 2.90 7.70
N SER A 70 -28.06 2.47 6.43
CA SER A 70 -26.85 2.54 5.60
C SER A 70 -26.47 3.96 5.22
N LEU A 71 -27.44 4.84 4.94
CA LEU A 71 -27.20 6.26 4.67
C LEU A 71 -26.61 6.98 5.90
N GLU A 72 -27.08 6.64 7.09
CA GLU A 72 -26.51 7.17 8.33
C GLU A 72 -25.11 6.59 8.59
N TYR A 73 -24.94 5.28 8.40
CA TYR A 73 -23.65 4.62 8.55
C TYR A 73 -22.61 5.23 7.60
N HIS A 74 -22.89 5.32 6.31
CA HIS A 74 -22.00 5.88 5.27
C HIS A 74 -21.97 7.40 5.21
N LYS A 75 -22.51 8.09 6.22
CA LYS A 75 -22.43 9.54 6.29
C LYS A 75 -20.97 10.01 6.35
N GLY A 76 -20.56 10.81 5.36
CA GLY A 76 -19.20 11.35 5.26
C GLY A 76 -18.19 10.37 4.67
N ASP A 77 -18.63 9.25 4.08
CA ASP A 77 -17.75 8.34 3.37
C ASP A 77 -17.32 8.93 2.02
N PRO A 78 -16.00 9.19 1.81
CA PRO A 78 -15.51 9.74 0.55
C PRO A 78 -15.49 8.72 -0.60
N SER A 79 -15.68 7.44 -0.31
CA SER A 79 -15.57 6.35 -1.30
C SER A 79 -16.86 6.15 -2.11
N LEU A 80 -18.00 6.61 -1.58
CA LEU A 80 -19.28 6.68 -2.31
C LEU A 80 -19.43 8.03 -3.00
N SER A 81 -19.95 8.03 -4.23
CA SER A 81 -20.16 9.29 -4.96
C SER A 81 -21.24 10.13 -4.28
N LEU A 82 -21.06 11.46 -4.31
CA LEU A 82 -22.03 12.40 -3.75
C LEU A 82 -23.38 12.30 -4.46
N GLU A 83 -23.35 12.07 -5.77
CA GLU A 83 -24.53 11.92 -6.61
C GLU A 83 -25.34 10.70 -6.20
N TYR A 84 -24.69 9.55 -5.99
CA TYR A 84 -25.34 8.33 -5.53
C TYR A 84 -26.00 8.50 -4.16
N MET A 85 -25.32 9.15 -3.21
CA MET A 85 -25.88 9.39 -1.88
C MET A 85 -27.05 10.39 -1.91
N ASP A 86 -26.96 11.42 -2.76
CA ASP A 86 -28.05 12.39 -2.96
C ASP A 86 -29.26 11.73 -3.64
N GLU A 87 -29.04 10.82 -4.59
CA GLU A 87 -30.07 10.03 -5.24
C GLU A 87 -30.80 9.11 -4.25
N LEU A 88 -30.06 8.37 -3.42
CA LEU A 88 -30.67 7.57 -2.34
C LEU A 88 -31.50 8.42 -1.37
N GLN A 89 -31.02 9.62 -1.04
CA GLN A 89 -31.73 10.52 -0.15
C GLN A 89 -33.02 11.05 -0.80
N LYS A 90 -33.00 11.35 -2.11
CA LYS A 90 -34.20 11.73 -2.87
C LYS A 90 -35.22 10.60 -2.92
N LEU A 91 -34.80 9.37 -3.20
CA LEU A 91 -35.68 8.19 -3.22
C LEU A 91 -36.45 8.02 -1.90
N ILE A 92 -35.77 8.24 -0.76
CA ILE A 92 -36.42 8.21 0.57
C ILE A 92 -37.36 9.40 0.79
N GLN A 93 -36.98 10.59 0.32
CA GLN A 93 -37.80 11.79 0.49
C GLN A 93 -39.09 11.75 -0.35
N GLU A 94 -39.00 11.29 -1.60
CA GLU A 94 -40.16 11.09 -2.48
C GLU A 94 -41.18 10.12 -1.88
N GLU A 95 -40.72 9.10 -1.16
CA GLU A 95 -41.57 8.18 -0.41
C GLU A 95 -42.23 8.83 0.82
N SER A 96 -41.51 9.67 1.56
CA SER A 96 -42.11 10.39 2.70
C SER A 96 -43.26 11.33 2.31
N VAL A 97 -43.34 11.72 1.03
CA VAL A 97 -44.38 12.58 0.45
C VAL A 97 -45.56 11.76 -0.11
N ASN A 98 -45.31 10.56 -0.62
CA ASN A 98 -46.33 9.65 -1.15
C ASN A 98 -46.77 8.63 -0.08
N SER A 99 -47.55 9.11 0.88
CA SER A 99 -48.41 8.36 1.83
C SER A 99 -48.03 6.89 2.13
N PHE A 100 -47.31 6.70 3.24
CA PHE A 100 -47.16 5.43 3.98
C PHE A 100 -48.50 4.76 4.40
N GLY A 101 -49.64 5.43 4.17
CA GLY A 101 -50.98 5.00 4.59
C GLY A 101 -51.84 4.34 3.51
N GLU A 102 -51.55 4.46 2.21
CA GLU A 102 -52.46 3.99 1.15
C GLU A 102 -52.25 2.53 0.71
N ARG A 103 -51.06 1.94 0.90
CA ARG A 103 -50.80 0.52 0.57
C ARG A 103 -51.03 -0.47 1.71
N LEU A 104 -51.13 -0.01 2.96
CA LEU A 104 -51.42 -0.88 4.10
C LEU A 104 -52.90 -1.32 4.19
N SER A 105 -53.79 -0.70 3.41
CA SER A 105 -55.23 -1.03 3.37
C SER A 105 -55.59 -2.11 2.34
N THR A 106 -54.73 -2.40 1.36
CA THR A 106 -54.95 -3.40 0.30
C THR A 106 -54.18 -4.68 0.64
N LYS A 107 -54.70 -5.45 1.59
CA LYS A 107 -54.15 -6.75 2.01
C LYS A 107 -54.61 -7.94 1.15
N GLU A 108 -55.07 -7.67 -0.07
CA GLU A 108 -55.41 -8.67 -1.08
C GLU A 108 -54.89 -8.17 -2.43
N SER A 109 -53.65 -8.49 -2.77
CA SER A 109 -53.22 -8.51 -4.17
C SER A 109 -53.02 -9.97 -4.59
N THR A 110 -53.77 -10.33 -5.62
CA THR A 110 -53.74 -11.62 -6.31
C THR A 110 -52.32 -11.85 -6.85
N LYS A 111 -51.87 -13.11 -6.92
CA LYS A 111 -50.55 -13.55 -7.44
C LYS A 111 -50.16 -13.02 -8.84
N SER A 112 -51.05 -12.31 -9.55
CA SER A 112 -50.82 -11.70 -10.86
C SER A 112 -50.23 -10.28 -10.83
N ASP A 113 -50.17 -9.61 -9.68
CA ASP A 113 -49.64 -8.22 -9.56
C ASP A 113 -48.14 -8.16 -9.20
N LEU A 114 -47.44 -9.30 -9.26
CA LEU A 114 -46.01 -9.47 -8.92
C LEU A 114 -45.04 -9.13 -10.05
N LEU A 115 -45.50 -8.46 -11.12
CA LEU A 115 -44.59 -7.98 -12.15
C LEU A 115 -43.83 -6.76 -11.61
N MET A 116 -42.53 -6.93 -11.42
CA MET A 116 -41.59 -5.84 -11.11
C MET A 116 -41.82 -4.68 -12.10
N ASP A 117 -42.12 -3.49 -11.60
CA ASP A 117 -42.11 -2.27 -12.39
C ASP A 117 -40.66 -1.70 -12.39
N PRO A 118 -39.94 -1.77 -13.52
CA PRO A 118 -38.53 -1.38 -13.63
C PRO A 118 -38.26 0.10 -13.31
N GLY A 119 -39.30 0.94 -13.26
CA GLY A 119 -39.22 2.37 -12.96
C GLY A 119 -39.76 2.77 -11.59
N SER A 120 -40.20 1.83 -10.75
CA SER A 120 -40.76 2.18 -9.44
C SER A 120 -39.67 2.55 -8.44
N VAL A 121 -39.92 3.60 -7.64
CA VAL A 121 -39.04 4.04 -6.54
C VAL A 121 -38.71 2.88 -5.58
N TRP A 122 -39.67 1.98 -5.36
CA TRP A 122 -39.49 0.81 -4.51
C TRP A 122 -38.51 -0.21 -5.07
N SER A 123 -38.50 -0.43 -6.39
CA SER A 123 -37.52 -1.29 -7.05
C SER A 123 -36.10 -0.76 -6.84
N GLU A 124 -35.89 0.55 -6.95
CA GLU A 124 -34.58 1.17 -6.70
C GLU A 124 -34.18 1.08 -5.23
N ILE A 125 -35.10 1.33 -4.28
CA ILE A 125 -34.82 1.20 -2.84
C ILE A 125 -34.45 -0.24 -2.50
N LYS A 126 -35.19 -1.22 -3.00
CA LYS A 126 -34.89 -2.66 -2.83
C LYS A 126 -33.54 -3.04 -3.40
N TYR A 127 -33.25 -2.61 -4.63
CA TYR A 127 -31.97 -2.89 -5.26
C TYR A 127 -30.79 -2.37 -4.42
N ASN A 128 -30.86 -1.11 -3.99
CA ASN A 128 -29.81 -0.52 -3.17
C ASN A 128 -29.72 -1.18 -1.78
N ALA A 129 -30.85 -1.52 -1.16
CA ALA A 129 -30.87 -2.29 0.08
C ALA A 129 -30.20 -3.67 -0.09
N CYS A 130 -30.45 -4.36 -1.21
CA CYS A 130 -29.78 -5.61 -1.55
C CYS A 130 -28.26 -5.43 -1.65
N LEU A 131 -27.79 -4.35 -2.29
CA LEU A 131 -26.36 -4.06 -2.38
C LEU A 131 -25.72 -3.83 -1.00
N PHE A 132 -26.38 -3.07 -0.12
CA PHE A 132 -25.87 -2.81 1.23
C PHE A 132 -25.83 -4.07 2.10
N ARG A 133 -26.83 -4.95 1.97
CA ARG A 133 -27.00 -6.12 2.85
C ARG A 133 -26.33 -7.39 2.35
N HIS A 134 -26.38 -7.64 1.04
CA HIS A 134 -26.00 -8.91 0.42
C HIS A 134 -24.75 -8.83 -0.48
N TRP A 135 -24.16 -7.64 -0.68
CA TRP A 135 -22.90 -7.53 -1.41
C TRP A 135 -22.02 -6.37 -0.91
N SER A 136 -21.69 -5.42 -1.78
CA SER A 136 -20.94 -4.21 -1.45
C SER A 136 -21.59 -3.01 -2.16
N PRO A 137 -21.79 -1.87 -1.45
CA PRO A 137 -22.25 -0.66 -2.11
C PRO A 137 -21.17 -0.01 -2.99
N TYR A 138 -19.91 -0.43 -2.86
CA TYR A 138 -18.79 0.09 -3.66
C TYR A 138 -18.65 -0.70 -4.95
N PRO A 139 -18.83 -0.09 -6.14
CA PRO A 139 -18.60 -0.74 -7.42
C PRO A 139 -17.22 -1.38 -7.51
N GLN A 140 -16.18 -0.69 -7.03
CA GLN A 140 -14.79 -1.14 -7.07
C GLN A 140 -14.54 -2.46 -6.32
N VAL A 141 -15.32 -2.74 -5.28
CA VAL A 141 -15.24 -4.01 -4.54
C VAL A 141 -16.07 -5.08 -5.23
N ARG A 142 -17.24 -4.73 -5.79
CA ARG A 142 -18.10 -5.67 -6.52
C ARG A 142 -17.41 -6.26 -7.75
N THR A 143 -16.60 -5.48 -8.45
CA THR A 143 -15.87 -5.98 -9.64
C THR A 143 -14.92 -7.14 -9.31
N VAL A 144 -14.43 -7.20 -8.07
CA VAL A 144 -13.42 -8.17 -7.62
C VAL A 144 -13.95 -9.19 -6.60
N THR A 145 -15.24 -9.15 -6.26
CA THR A 145 -15.88 -10.08 -5.32
C THR A 145 -17.17 -10.67 -5.91
N ASP A 146 -17.63 -11.78 -5.34
CA ASP A 146 -18.95 -12.38 -5.63
C ASP A 146 -19.94 -12.10 -4.49
N PRO A 147 -21.27 -12.15 -4.67
CA PRO A 147 -22.25 -11.98 -3.58
C PRO A 147 -22.53 -13.27 -2.79
N PHE A 148 -21.77 -14.34 -3.02
CA PHE A 148 -21.94 -15.64 -2.37
C PHE A 148 -20.60 -16.23 -1.95
N ASP A 149 -20.67 -17.33 -1.19
CA ASP A 149 -19.51 -18.09 -0.70
C ASP A 149 -19.90 -19.55 -0.48
N ASP A 150 -18.99 -20.45 -0.82
CA ASP A 150 -19.09 -21.89 -0.56
C ASP A 150 -18.11 -22.30 0.57
N PRO A 151 -18.59 -22.57 1.80
CA PRO A 151 -17.74 -22.97 2.92
C PRO A 151 -17.02 -24.32 2.74
N GLU A 152 -17.51 -25.18 1.85
CA GLU A 152 -16.94 -26.51 1.60
C GLU A 152 -15.84 -26.47 0.53
N GLU A 153 -15.66 -25.34 -0.17
CA GLU A 153 -14.58 -25.17 -1.14
C GLU A 153 -13.21 -25.29 -0.44
N GLU A 154 -12.36 -26.18 -0.97
CA GLU A 154 -11.02 -26.42 -0.43
C GLU A 154 -10.19 -25.12 -0.43
N CYS A 155 -9.48 -24.88 0.67
CA CYS A 155 -8.68 -23.68 0.86
C CYS A 155 -7.31 -23.97 1.47
N GLU A 156 -7.26 -24.67 2.61
CA GLU A 156 -6.02 -24.97 3.31
C GLU A 156 -5.60 -26.41 3.08
N THR A 157 -4.83 -26.62 2.01
CA THR A 157 -4.38 -27.94 1.57
C THR A 157 -2.85 -28.04 1.61
N LEU A 158 -2.32 -29.27 1.56
CA LEU A 158 -0.87 -29.47 1.55
C LEU A 158 -0.21 -28.80 0.34
N ARG A 159 -0.85 -28.86 -0.83
CA ARG A 159 -0.35 -28.25 -2.07
C ARG A 159 -0.20 -26.74 -1.94
N VAL A 160 -1.09 -26.05 -1.22
CA VAL A 160 -0.94 -24.61 -0.94
C VAL A 160 0.32 -24.35 -0.12
N TYR A 161 0.59 -25.13 0.93
CA TYR A 161 1.81 -24.95 1.73
C TYR A 161 3.07 -25.24 0.91
N VAL A 162 3.09 -26.28 0.08
CA VAL A 162 4.26 -26.63 -0.74
C VAL A 162 4.52 -25.57 -1.82
N ILE A 163 3.52 -25.31 -2.68
CA ILE A 163 3.61 -24.35 -3.78
C ILE A 163 3.85 -22.94 -3.23
N GLY A 164 3.08 -22.55 -2.20
CA GLY A 164 3.24 -21.28 -1.52
C GLY A 164 4.63 -21.09 -0.93
N THR A 165 5.19 -22.10 -0.25
CA THR A 165 6.55 -22.00 0.32
C THR A 165 7.62 -21.84 -0.76
N ILE A 166 7.50 -22.55 -1.89
CA ILE A 166 8.43 -22.42 -3.02
C ILE A 166 8.41 -20.98 -3.56
N TRP A 167 7.21 -20.44 -3.81
CA TRP A 167 7.08 -19.07 -4.34
C TRP A 167 7.45 -17.99 -3.33
N VAL A 168 7.19 -18.21 -2.03
CA VAL A 168 7.70 -17.36 -0.94
C VAL A 168 9.23 -17.35 -0.94
N ALA A 169 9.88 -18.51 -1.09
CA ALA A 169 11.33 -18.59 -1.11
C ALA A 169 11.92 -17.89 -2.35
N ILE A 170 11.34 -18.10 -3.53
CA ILE A 170 11.77 -17.43 -4.77
C ILE A 170 11.60 -15.91 -4.65
N ALA A 171 10.42 -15.44 -4.21
CA ALA A 171 10.15 -14.01 -4.08
C ALA A 171 11.05 -13.36 -3.01
N ALA A 172 11.23 -13.99 -1.85
CA ALA A 172 12.13 -13.51 -0.81
C ALA A 172 13.59 -13.46 -1.31
N PHE A 173 14.03 -14.48 -2.08
CA PHE A 173 15.36 -14.51 -2.67
C PHE A 173 15.57 -13.36 -3.64
N VAL A 174 14.68 -13.22 -4.64
CA VAL A 174 14.80 -12.17 -5.68
C VAL A 174 14.76 -10.78 -5.03
N ASN A 175 13.79 -10.54 -4.16
CA ASN A 175 13.59 -9.24 -3.54
C ASN A 175 14.76 -8.87 -2.62
N GLN A 176 15.31 -9.80 -1.84
CA GLN A 176 16.49 -9.53 -1.00
C GLN A 176 17.77 -9.39 -1.83
N PHE A 177 17.96 -10.23 -2.85
CA PHE A 177 19.18 -10.24 -3.65
C PHE A 177 19.37 -8.93 -4.41
N PHE A 178 18.29 -8.37 -4.97
CA PHE A 178 18.33 -7.14 -5.74
C PHE A 178 18.06 -5.86 -4.93
N GLN A 179 17.79 -5.96 -3.63
CA GLN A 179 17.52 -4.80 -2.78
C GLN A 179 18.70 -3.78 -2.76
N PRO A 180 19.98 -4.18 -2.67
CA PRO A 180 21.09 -3.23 -2.59
C PRO A 180 21.41 -2.51 -3.91
N ARG A 181 20.61 -2.74 -4.96
CA ARG A 181 20.81 -2.23 -6.32
C ARG A 181 20.06 -0.92 -6.56
N GLN A 182 20.59 -0.09 -7.46
CA GLN A 182 19.90 1.10 -7.95
C GLN A 182 19.66 1.07 -9.48
N PRO A 183 18.41 1.17 -9.96
CA PRO A 183 17.16 1.02 -9.21
C PRO A 183 16.96 -0.45 -8.73
N PRO A 184 16.19 -0.67 -7.64
CA PRO A 184 15.93 -2.02 -7.14
C PRO A 184 15.04 -2.79 -8.13
N ILE A 185 15.31 -4.09 -8.29
CA ILE A 185 14.39 -5.01 -8.96
C ILE A 185 13.53 -5.69 -7.89
N GLN A 186 12.21 -5.67 -8.07
CA GLN A 186 11.28 -6.33 -7.16
C GLN A 186 10.32 -7.24 -7.94
N LEU A 187 10.13 -8.44 -7.42
CA LEU A 187 9.11 -9.38 -7.85
C LEU A 187 7.81 -9.07 -7.11
N SER A 188 6.85 -8.48 -7.82
CA SER A 188 5.54 -8.14 -7.24
C SER A 188 4.67 -9.37 -7.02
N VAL A 189 3.75 -9.28 -6.05
CA VAL A 189 2.78 -10.35 -5.73
C VAL A 189 1.96 -10.78 -6.95
N THR A 190 1.61 -9.83 -7.82
CA THR A 190 0.85 -10.09 -9.05
C THR A 190 1.60 -11.01 -10.02
N VAL A 191 2.92 -10.83 -10.15
CA VAL A 191 3.77 -11.71 -10.96
C VAL A 191 3.79 -13.11 -10.37
N VAL A 192 3.96 -13.23 -9.05
CA VAL A 192 3.93 -14.52 -8.36
C VAL A 192 2.58 -15.22 -8.56
N GLN A 193 1.48 -14.48 -8.48
CA GLN A 193 0.13 -15.00 -8.70
C GLN A 193 -0.06 -15.60 -10.10
N LEU A 194 0.52 -14.97 -11.13
CA LEU A 194 0.51 -15.51 -12.49
C LEU A 194 1.16 -16.89 -12.56
N PHE A 195 2.27 -17.10 -11.86
CA PHE A 195 2.95 -18.40 -11.86
C PHE A 195 2.37 -19.40 -10.86
N LEU A 196 1.68 -18.94 -9.81
CA LEU A 196 0.95 -19.80 -8.87
C LEU A 196 -0.16 -20.58 -9.56
N TYR A 197 -0.88 -19.96 -10.50
CA TYR A 197 -1.97 -20.61 -11.22
C TYR A 197 -1.53 -21.87 -12.01
N PRO A 198 -0.56 -21.78 -12.95
CA PRO A 198 -0.07 -22.96 -13.64
C PRO A 198 0.61 -23.94 -12.68
N SER A 199 1.29 -23.47 -11.63
CA SER A 199 1.87 -24.36 -10.60
C SER A 199 0.80 -25.21 -9.89
N GLY A 200 -0.32 -24.60 -9.50
CA GLY A 200 -1.45 -25.27 -8.88
C GLY A 200 -2.14 -26.26 -9.82
N ARG A 201 -2.35 -25.86 -11.09
CA ARG A 201 -2.90 -26.74 -12.13
C ARG A 201 -1.98 -27.91 -12.45
N LEU A 202 -0.67 -27.68 -12.55
CA LEU A 202 0.31 -28.75 -12.75
C LEU A 202 0.29 -29.75 -11.59
N TRP A 203 0.23 -29.28 -10.35
CA TRP A 203 0.10 -30.17 -9.19
C TRP A 203 -1.18 -31.02 -9.26
N GLN A 204 -2.30 -30.40 -9.63
CA GLN A 204 -3.57 -31.08 -9.83
C GLN A 204 -3.47 -32.22 -10.86
N TYR A 205 -2.71 -32.05 -11.95
CA TYR A 205 -2.57 -33.06 -13.00
C TYR A 205 -1.52 -34.14 -12.70
N ILE A 206 -0.45 -33.79 -11.97
CA ILE A 206 0.69 -34.68 -11.74
C ILE A 206 0.44 -35.64 -10.57
N PHE A 207 -0.16 -35.16 -9.48
CA PHE A 207 -0.25 -35.92 -8.23
C PHE A 207 -1.58 -36.66 -8.08
N PRO A 208 -1.58 -37.94 -7.65
CA PRO A 208 -2.82 -38.66 -7.37
C PRO A 208 -3.52 -38.15 -6.10
N ASP A 209 -4.84 -38.37 -6.00
CA ASP A 209 -5.64 -38.15 -4.77
C ASP A 209 -5.32 -39.21 -3.69
N TRP A 210 -4.07 -39.22 -3.25
CA TRP A 210 -3.61 -40.03 -2.13
C TRP A 210 -3.66 -39.20 -0.85
N GLY A 211 -4.11 -39.79 0.26
CA GLY A 211 -4.19 -39.08 1.53
C GLY A 211 -4.34 -39.99 2.72
N PHE A 212 -4.02 -39.46 3.90
CA PHE A 212 -4.19 -40.18 5.17
C PHE A 212 -5.28 -39.51 6.01
N ARG A 213 -5.98 -40.31 6.83
CA ARG A 213 -6.96 -39.81 7.78
C ARG A 213 -6.27 -39.61 9.13
N TYR A 214 -6.35 -38.40 9.67
CA TYR A 214 -5.87 -38.09 11.01
C TYR A 214 -6.96 -37.38 11.81
N LYS A 215 -7.30 -37.93 12.98
CA LYS A 215 -8.39 -37.45 13.85
C LYS A 215 -9.71 -37.18 13.12
N GLY A 216 -10.10 -38.08 12.21
CA GLY A 216 -11.36 -37.98 11.45
C GLY A 216 -11.34 -37.02 10.25
N LYS A 217 -10.30 -36.19 10.07
CA LYS A 217 -10.12 -35.36 8.87
C LYS A 217 -9.22 -36.07 7.85
N ARG A 218 -9.65 -36.12 6.58
CA ARG A 218 -8.81 -36.63 5.48
C ARG A 218 -7.87 -35.51 5.03
N TYR A 219 -6.57 -35.79 5.02
CA TYR A 219 -5.55 -34.92 4.44
C TYR A 219 -5.14 -35.54 3.11
N SER A 220 -5.64 -34.98 2.01
CA SER A 220 -5.26 -35.40 0.66
C SER A 220 -4.09 -34.58 0.12
N LEU A 221 -3.23 -35.25 -0.63
CA LEU A 221 -2.17 -34.67 -1.46
C LEU A 221 -2.76 -33.87 -2.64
N ASN A 222 -3.91 -34.32 -3.17
CA ASN A 222 -4.62 -33.69 -4.27
C ASN A 222 -6.14 -33.85 -4.07
N PRO A 223 -6.79 -32.94 -3.32
CA PRO A 223 -8.20 -33.07 -2.93
C PRO A 223 -9.19 -32.82 -4.08
N GLY A 224 -8.73 -32.35 -5.25
CA GLY A 224 -9.60 -32.05 -6.39
C GLY A 224 -9.06 -30.91 -7.26
N PRO A 225 -9.92 -30.23 -8.02
CA PRO A 225 -9.53 -29.08 -8.83
C PRO A 225 -8.85 -27.97 -8.02
N TRP A 226 -7.90 -27.26 -8.63
CA TRP A 226 -7.28 -26.08 -8.02
C TRP A 226 -8.32 -24.94 -7.88
N THR A 227 -8.59 -24.54 -6.64
CA THR A 227 -9.70 -23.64 -6.30
C THR A 227 -9.30 -22.17 -6.23
N GLN A 228 -10.28 -21.26 -6.20
CA GLN A 228 -10.01 -19.82 -6.06
C GLN A 228 -9.42 -19.48 -4.68
N LYS A 229 -9.90 -20.18 -3.65
CA LYS A 229 -9.43 -20.00 -2.26
C LYS A 229 -8.00 -20.51 -2.05
N GLU A 230 -7.63 -21.63 -2.67
CA GLU A 230 -6.26 -22.14 -2.61
C GLU A 230 -5.27 -21.20 -3.30
N GLN A 231 -5.61 -20.72 -4.51
CA GLN A 231 -4.81 -19.72 -5.21
C GLN A 231 -4.64 -18.46 -4.37
N LEU A 232 -5.73 -17.93 -3.81
CA LEU A 232 -5.66 -16.70 -3.04
C LEU A 232 -4.85 -16.89 -1.75
N LEU A 233 -5.01 -18.02 -1.06
CA LEU A 233 -4.23 -18.33 0.14
C LEU A 233 -2.73 -18.43 -0.17
N ALA A 234 -2.35 -19.11 -1.27
CA ALA A 234 -0.96 -19.18 -1.72
C ALA A 234 -0.41 -17.80 -2.12
N THR A 235 -1.25 -16.96 -2.74
CA THR A 235 -0.90 -15.58 -3.11
C THR A 235 -0.63 -14.73 -1.86
N LEU A 236 -1.44 -14.87 -0.81
CA LEU A 236 -1.24 -14.19 0.48
C LEU A 236 -0.07 -14.76 1.30
N MET A 237 0.42 -15.96 1.00
CA MET A 237 1.71 -16.40 1.51
C MET A 237 2.84 -15.62 0.83
N ALA A 238 2.80 -15.50 -0.50
CA ALA A 238 3.80 -14.76 -1.28
C ALA A 238 3.80 -13.23 -1.02
N SER A 239 2.66 -12.64 -0.63
CA SER A 239 2.59 -11.22 -0.30
C SER A 239 3.51 -10.82 0.86
N VAL A 240 3.76 -11.75 1.79
CA VAL A 240 4.67 -11.56 2.93
C VAL A 240 6.11 -11.29 2.47
N SER A 241 6.53 -11.85 1.34
CA SER A 241 7.88 -11.67 0.78
C SER A 241 8.01 -10.47 -0.17
N ASN A 242 6.97 -9.65 -0.35
CA ASN A 242 6.97 -8.54 -1.30
C ASN A 242 7.94 -7.41 -0.89
N ILE A 243 8.10 -7.18 0.42
CA ILE A 243 9.04 -6.20 0.96
C ILE A 243 10.08 -6.95 1.80
N PRO A 244 11.39 -6.82 1.50
CA PRO A 244 12.44 -7.36 2.33
C PRO A 244 12.33 -6.91 3.80
N ALA A 245 12.85 -7.72 4.72
CA ALA A 245 12.83 -7.37 6.14
C ALA A 245 13.76 -6.18 6.40
N TYR A 246 13.26 -5.13 7.08
CA TYR A 246 13.99 -3.87 7.35
C TYR A 246 15.28 -4.03 8.18
N ILE A 247 15.49 -5.21 8.73
CA ILE A 247 16.74 -5.57 9.40
C ILE A 247 17.91 -5.65 8.40
N ASP A 248 17.64 -5.75 7.09
CA ASP A 248 18.63 -5.73 6.01
C ASP A 248 19.59 -4.53 6.17
N TYR A 249 19.04 -3.33 6.27
CA TYR A 249 19.78 -2.10 6.51
C TYR A 249 20.61 -2.17 7.79
N ASN A 250 20.11 -2.81 8.83
CA ASN A 250 20.81 -2.92 10.12
C ASN A 250 22.04 -3.80 9.98
N ILE A 251 21.91 -5.00 9.42
CA ILE A 251 23.03 -5.93 9.33
C ILE A 251 24.09 -5.42 8.36
N PHE A 252 23.72 -4.89 7.20
CA PHE A 252 24.67 -4.32 6.24
C PHE A 252 25.50 -3.20 6.89
N VAL A 253 24.82 -2.25 7.54
CA VAL A 253 25.45 -1.09 8.18
C VAL A 253 26.24 -1.48 9.44
N GLN A 254 25.81 -2.49 10.17
CA GLN A 254 26.58 -3.01 11.31
C GLN A 254 27.82 -3.76 10.85
N TYR A 255 27.73 -4.67 9.88
CA TYR A 255 28.81 -5.60 9.53
C TYR A 255 29.92 -4.96 8.68
N LEU A 256 29.59 -4.18 7.66
CA LEU A 256 30.56 -3.77 6.65
C LEU A 256 31.64 -2.83 7.22
N PRO A 257 32.92 -2.98 6.81
CA PRO A 257 34.02 -2.15 7.30
C PRO A 257 33.90 -0.66 7.02
N MET A 258 33.24 -0.28 5.92
CA MET A 258 33.01 1.11 5.55
C MET A 258 31.97 1.83 6.43
N TYR A 259 31.22 1.08 7.24
CA TYR A 259 30.22 1.59 8.17
C TYR A 259 30.71 1.41 9.62
N PHE A 260 30.09 0.52 10.41
CA PHE A 260 30.43 0.30 11.82
C PHE A 260 31.36 -0.91 12.10
N ASN A 261 31.64 -1.76 11.11
CA ASN A 261 32.60 -2.87 11.22
C ASN A 261 32.38 -3.82 12.43
N GLN A 262 31.13 -4.14 12.74
CA GLN A 262 30.72 -5.03 13.83
C GLN A 262 30.59 -6.48 13.36
N LYS A 263 31.65 -7.27 13.58
CA LYS A 263 31.69 -8.67 13.14
C LYS A 263 30.59 -9.56 13.73
N PHE A 264 30.09 -9.25 14.93
CA PHE A 264 29.04 -10.06 15.56
C PHE A 264 27.69 -9.99 14.83
N ALA A 265 27.47 -8.97 13.99
CA ALA A 265 26.21 -8.79 13.25
C ALA A 265 25.94 -9.93 12.25
N LEU A 266 26.99 -10.64 11.81
CA LEU A 266 26.87 -11.81 10.93
C LEU A 266 26.53 -13.11 11.70
N ASN A 267 26.43 -13.06 13.03
CA ASN A 267 26.05 -14.23 13.81
C ASN A 267 24.60 -14.61 13.47
N PHE A 268 24.38 -15.87 13.05
CA PHE A 268 23.06 -16.37 12.68
C PHE A 268 22.03 -16.19 13.79
N GLY A 269 22.40 -16.41 15.06
CA GLY A 269 21.51 -16.24 16.20
C GLY A 269 21.05 -14.79 16.36
N TYR A 270 21.93 -13.83 16.13
CA TYR A 270 21.60 -12.39 16.16
C TYR A 270 20.65 -12.02 15.02
N MET A 271 21.00 -12.39 13.78
CA MET A 271 20.17 -12.11 12.60
C MET A 271 18.78 -12.75 12.72
N PHE A 272 18.74 -14.02 13.14
CA PHE A 272 17.50 -14.76 13.35
C PHE A 272 16.63 -14.13 14.44
N MET A 273 17.19 -13.84 15.62
CA MET A 273 16.41 -13.24 16.69
C MET A 273 15.92 -11.83 16.33
N LEU A 274 16.73 -11.01 15.65
CA LEU A 274 16.32 -9.68 15.22
C LEU A 274 15.20 -9.76 14.19
N MET A 275 15.33 -10.64 13.20
CA MET A 275 14.30 -10.92 12.19
C MET A 275 13.01 -11.42 12.84
N PHE A 276 13.12 -12.48 13.62
CA PHE A 276 11.97 -13.16 14.20
C PHE A 276 11.21 -12.23 15.13
N THR A 277 11.91 -11.55 16.05
CA THR A 277 11.23 -10.68 17.02
C THR A 277 10.62 -9.44 16.37
N SER A 278 11.31 -8.79 15.42
CA SER A 278 10.78 -7.58 14.76
C SER A 278 9.59 -7.88 13.85
N GLN A 279 9.61 -8.97 13.09
CA GLN A 279 8.53 -9.38 12.19
C GLN A 279 7.30 -9.89 12.95
N PHE A 280 7.49 -10.86 13.84
CA PHE A 280 6.37 -11.52 14.52
C PHE A 280 5.68 -10.60 15.55
N MET A 281 6.38 -9.58 16.07
CA MET A 281 5.76 -8.59 16.96
C MET A 281 4.69 -7.75 16.25
N GLY A 282 4.84 -7.49 14.95
CA GLY A 282 3.80 -6.85 14.12
C GLY A 282 2.49 -7.64 14.09
N PHE A 283 2.56 -8.97 13.94
CA PHE A 283 1.38 -9.85 13.99
C PHE A 283 0.63 -9.73 15.31
N GLY A 284 1.36 -9.63 16.43
CA GLY A 284 0.77 -9.49 17.77
C GLY A 284 -0.13 -8.26 17.93
N MET A 285 0.21 -7.15 17.26
CA MET A 285 -0.58 -5.91 17.31
C MET A 285 -1.84 -5.96 16.45
N VAL A 286 -1.87 -6.78 15.40
CA VAL A 286 -2.99 -6.84 14.45
C VAL A 286 -4.27 -7.36 15.07
N GLY A 287 -4.18 -8.29 16.03
CA GLY A 287 -5.36 -8.85 16.69
C GLY A 287 -6.34 -7.78 17.15
N LEU A 288 -5.83 -6.66 17.69
CA LEU A 288 -6.61 -5.54 18.23
C LEU A 288 -7.21 -4.63 17.15
N LEU A 289 -6.69 -4.65 15.93
CA LEU A 289 -7.02 -3.71 14.85
C LEU A 289 -8.05 -4.24 13.86
N ARG A 290 -8.34 -5.55 13.87
CA ARG A 290 -9.25 -6.20 12.93
C ARG A 290 -10.65 -5.56 12.90
N LYS A 291 -11.18 -5.22 14.07
CA LYS A 291 -12.49 -4.55 14.21
C LYS A 291 -12.53 -3.14 13.62
N LEU A 292 -11.37 -2.50 13.44
CA LEU A 292 -11.27 -1.11 13.00
C LEU A 292 -10.99 -0.98 11.51
N ALA A 293 -10.20 -1.91 10.98
CA ALA A 293 -9.67 -1.82 9.63
C ALA A 293 -10.08 -2.98 8.71
N VAL A 294 -10.52 -4.12 9.24
CA VAL A 294 -10.90 -5.28 8.41
C VAL A 294 -12.41 -5.36 8.23
N TYR A 295 -13.18 -5.41 9.33
CA TYR A 295 -14.63 -5.68 9.27
C TYR A 295 -15.51 -4.49 8.85
N PRO A 296 -15.19 -3.22 9.19
CA PRO A 296 -16.02 -2.10 8.75
C PRO A 296 -16.11 -2.02 7.22
N ALA A 297 -17.33 -1.85 6.69
CA ALA A 297 -17.55 -1.73 5.26
C ALA A 297 -16.85 -0.49 4.67
N LYS A 298 -16.73 0.60 5.45
CA LYS A 298 -16.00 1.83 5.07
C LYS A 298 -14.51 1.63 4.77
N ALA A 299 -13.90 0.62 5.36
CA ALA A 299 -12.50 0.30 5.10
C ALA A 299 -12.42 -0.51 3.80
N MET A 300 -12.30 0.18 2.66
CA MET A 300 -12.33 -0.42 1.32
C MET A 300 -10.99 -1.08 0.93
N TRP A 301 -9.86 -0.50 1.33
CA TRP A 301 -8.51 -0.91 0.94
C TRP A 301 -8.29 -0.92 -0.59
N PRO A 302 -8.10 0.24 -1.23
CA PRO A 302 -7.91 0.30 -2.69
C PRO A 302 -6.70 -0.49 -3.20
N THR A 303 -5.65 -0.63 -2.40
CA THR A 303 -4.38 -1.26 -2.78
C THR A 303 -4.47 -2.79 -2.95
N ILE A 304 -5.50 -3.45 -2.40
CA ILE A 304 -5.65 -4.92 -2.48
C ILE A 304 -6.58 -5.40 -3.61
N LEU A 305 -7.39 -4.50 -4.16
CA LEU A 305 -8.36 -4.83 -5.22
C LEU A 305 -7.71 -5.48 -6.45
N PRO A 306 -6.52 -5.05 -6.92
CA PRO A 306 -5.86 -5.68 -8.06
C PRO A 306 -5.52 -7.16 -7.83
N THR A 307 -5.06 -7.52 -6.63
CA THR A 307 -4.73 -8.91 -6.27
C THR A 307 -5.96 -9.82 -6.34
N LEU A 308 -7.11 -9.32 -5.89
CA LEU A 308 -8.40 -10.03 -6.01
C LEU A 308 -8.86 -10.11 -7.46
N ALA A 309 -8.72 -9.03 -8.23
CA ALA A 309 -9.08 -8.98 -9.64
C ALA A 309 -8.31 -10.03 -10.46
N VAL A 310 -7.00 -10.14 -10.25
CA VAL A 310 -6.14 -11.11 -10.94
C VAL A 310 -6.46 -12.53 -10.50
N ASN A 311 -6.73 -12.77 -9.20
CA ASN A 311 -7.14 -14.08 -8.70
C ASN A 311 -8.37 -14.58 -9.47
N ARG A 312 -9.37 -13.71 -9.55
CA ARG A 312 -10.62 -13.98 -10.26
C ARG A 312 -10.39 -14.13 -11.76
N ALA A 313 -9.55 -13.30 -12.37
CA ALA A 313 -9.27 -13.38 -13.81
C ALA A 313 -8.59 -14.69 -14.23
N LEU A 314 -7.73 -15.25 -13.38
CA LEU A 314 -7.00 -16.50 -13.66
C LEU A 314 -7.86 -17.75 -13.49
N LEU A 315 -8.83 -17.73 -12.57
CA LEU A 315 -9.67 -18.89 -12.23
C LEU A 315 -11.13 -18.77 -12.66
N ALA A 316 -11.56 -17.64 -13.21
CA ALA A 316 -12.92 -17.49 -13.70
C ALA A 316 -13.17 -18.46 -14.87
N PRO A 317 -14.33 -19.15 -14.88
CA PRO A 317 -14.73 -19.94 -16.04
C PRO A 317 -14.80 -19.05 -17.29
N GLY A 318 -14.38 -19.58 -18.43
CA GLY A 318 -14.30 -18.85 -19.70
C GLY A 318 -15.67 -18.48 -20.24
N ARG A 319 -16.27 -17.41 -19.73
CA ARG A 319 -17.53 -16.85 -20.22
C ARG A 319 -17.27 -15.82 -21.31
N LYS A 320 -17.95 -15.95 -22.46
CA LYS A 320 -17.94 -14.95 -23.52
C LYS A 320 -19.00 -13.91 -23.24
N GLU A 321 -18.54 -12.68 -23.04
CA GLU A 321 -19.39 -11.54 -22.70
C GLU A 321 -19.07 -10.41 -23.67
N ASN A 322 -20.10 -9.86 -24.32
CA ASN A 322 -19.95 -8.65 -25.11
C ASN A 322 -20.00 -7.42 -24.20
N ILE A 323 -18.88 -6.73 -24.04
CA ILE A 323 -18.84 -5.48 -23.28
C ILE A 323 -18.39 -4.38 -24.22
N ASN A 324 -19.29 -3.46 -24.55
CA ASN A 324 -19.03 -2.33 -25.44
C ASN A 324 -18.42 -2.75 -26.80
N GLY A 325 -18.83 -3.90 -27.36
CA GLY A 325 -18.31 -4.45 -28.62
C GLY A 325 -17.06 -5.33 -28.46
N TRP A 326 -16.55 -5.52 -27.24
CA TRP A 326 -15.39 -6.36 -26.95
C TRP A 326 -15.82 -7.71 -26.40
N THR A 327 -15.30 -8.79 -26.98
CA THR A 327 -15.56 -10.19 -26.58
C THR A 327 -14.34 -10.87 -25.93
N ILE A 328 -13.27 -10.11 -25.69
CA ILE A 328 -12.00 -10.63 -25.16
C ILE A 328 -12.20 -11.11 -23.71
N SER A 329 -11.68 -12.31 -23.38
CA SER A 329 -11.73 -12.80 -22.00
C SER A 329 -10.76 -12.04 -21.08
N ARG A 330 -11.03 -12.01 -19.78
CA ARG A 330 -10.14 -11.41 -18.76
C ARG A 330 -8.71 -11.95 -18.85
N TYR A 331 -8.59 -13.27 -19.03
CA TYR A 331 -7.32 -13.98 -19.16
C TYR A 331 -6.56 -13.62 -20.44
N LEU A 332 -7.25 -13.63 -21.60
CA LEU A 332 -6.61 -13.30 -22.87
C LEU A 332 -6.16 -11.82 -22.91
N PHE A 333 -6.99 -10.91 -22.39
CA PHE A 333 -6.63 -9.51 -22.24
C PHE A 333 -5.37 -9.33 -21.40
N PHE A 334 -5.28 -10.03 -20.26
CA PHE A 334 -4.11 -10.02 -19.40
C PHE A 334 -2.84 -10.45 -20.15
N LEU A 335 -2.88 -11.56 -20.90
CA LEU A 335 -1.73 -12.06 -21.65
C LEU A 335 -1.28 -11.10 -22.76
N ILE A 336 -2.22 -10.56 -23.55
CA ILE A 336 -1.92 -9.62 -24.63
C ILE A 336 -1.22 -8.36 -24.08
N VAL A 337 -1.77 -7.79 -23.01
CA VAL A 337 -1.19 -6.59 -22.38
C VAL A 337 0.17 -6.92 -21.75
N THR A 338 0.34 -8.08 -21.12
CA THR A 338 1.61 -8.52 -20.53
C THR A 338 2.70 -8.64 -21.60
N VAL A 339 2.40 -9.28 -22.73
CA VAL A 339 3.36 -9.42 -23.86
C VAL A 339 3.66 -8.05 -24.49
N GLY A 340 2.63 -7.22 -24.68
CA GLY A 340 2.82 -5.85 -25.19
C GLY A 340 3.71 -5.02 -24.28
N ALA A 341 3.47 -5.05 -22.96
CA ALA A 341 4.29 -4.37 -21.96
C ALA A 341 5.71 -4.94 -21.90
N PHE A 342 5.86 -6.26 -21.98
CA PHE A 342 7.15 -6.94 -22.03
C PHE A 342 8.00 -6.41 -23.19
N LEU A 343 7.43 -6.39 -24.41
CA LEU A 343 8.12 -5.93 -25.62
C LEU A 343 8.38 -4.42 -25.59
N TYR A 344 7.38 -3.62 -25.17
CA TYR A 344 7.52 -2.17 -25.13
C TYR A 344 8.60 -1.73 -24.14
N PHE A 345 8.72 -2.39 -22.98
CA PHE A 345 9.67 -2.00 -21.93
C PHE A 345 11.15 -2.05 -22.38
N TRP A 346 11.50 -2.83 -23.40
CA TRP A 346 12.85 -2.81 -23.99
C TRP A 346 13.19 -1.44 -24.59
N VAL A 347 12.18 -0.73 -25.10
CA VAL A 347 12.35 0.56 -25.76
C VAL A 347 12.82 1.63 -24.75
N PRO A 348 12.05 2.01 -23.71
CA PRO A 348 12.49 3.04 -22.78
C PRO A 348 13.56 2.57 -21.80
N ASN A 349 13.74 1.27 -21.53
CA ASN A 349 14.68 0.81 -20.51
C ASN A 349 16.08 0.45 -21.04
N TYR A 350 16.22 0.13 -22.33
CA TYR A 350 17.51 -0.30 -22.89
C TYR A 350 17.83 0.34 -24.24
N LEU A 351 16.90 0.30 -25.20
CA LEU A 351 17.15 0.79 -26.56
C LEU A 351 17.19 2.32 -26.64
N PHE A 352 16.35 3.03 -25.88
CA PHE A 352 16.20 4.49 -25.87
C PHE A 352 15.89 4.99 -24.44
N THR A 353 16.90 5.05 -23.59
CA THR A 353 16.75 5.34 -22.15
C THR A 353 16.21 6.73 -21.84
N ALA A 354 16.41 7.71 -22.71
CA ALA A 354 15.83 9.04 -22.51
C ALA A 354 14.30 9.08 -22.60
N LEU A 355 13.62 8.03 -23.10
CA LEU A 355 12.15 7.91 -23.01
C LEU A 355 11.68 7.57 -21.58
N SER A 356 12.55 6.98 -20.75
CA SER A 356 12.22 6.65 -19.36
C SER A 356 12.15 7.91 -18.49
N THR A 357 13.17 8.78 -18.56
CA THR A 357 13.15 10.12 -17.96
C THR A 357 13.24 11.18 -19.07
N PHE A 358 12.09 11.51 -19.66
CA PHE A 358 11.98 12.35 -20.85
C PHE A 358 12.13 13.83 -20.54
N ASN A 359 13.40 14.22 -20.39
CA ASN A 359 13.87 15.53 -19.96
C ASN A 359 13.99 16.58 -21.08
N TRP A 360 13.03 16.61 -22.01
CA TRP A 360 13.14 17.40 -23.24
C TRP A 360 13.39 18.91 -23.02
N MET A 361 12.90 19.48 -21.92
CA MET A 361 13.10 20.90 -21.63
C MET A 361 14.55 21.22 -21.27
N THR A 362 15.23 20.35 -20.53
CA THR A 362 16.65 20.58 -20.20
C THR A 362 17.52 20.48 -21.44
N TRP A 363 17.08 19.77 -22.49
CA TRP A 363 17.78 19.71 -23.78
C TRP A 363 17.74 21.01 -24.56
N ILE A 364 16.76 21.89 -24.32
CA ILE A 364 16.68 23.21 -24.96
C ILE A 364 17.90 24.06 -24.57
N LYS A 365 18.28 24.01 -23.29
CA LYS A 365 19.46 24.73 -22.77
C LYS A 365 20.14 23.91 -21.67
N PRO A 366 21.00 22.93 -22.03
CA PRO A 366 21.56 21.94 -21.09
C PRO A 366 22.43 22.51 -19.96
N GLN A 367 22.95 23.72 -20.15
CA GLN A 367 23.84 24.41 -19.21
C GLN A 367 23.11 25.47 -18.36
N ASP A 368 21.78 25.58 -18.47
CA ASP A 368 21.00 26.49 -17.65
C ASP A 368 20.61 25.81 -16.33
N LEU A 369 21.15 26.31 -15.23
CA LEU A 369 20.94 25.75 -13.91
C LEU A 369 19.49 25.91 -13.44
N ASP A 370 18.85 27.06 -13.69
CA ASP A 370 17.49 27.31 -13.21
C ASP A 370 16.49 26.42 -13.97
N LEU A 371 16.71 26.25 -15.27
CA LEU A 371 15.93 25.33 -16.08
C LEU A 371 16.08 23.88 -15.59
N ALA A 372 17.32 23.44 -15.36
CA ALA A 372 17.60 22.09 -14.86
C ALA A 372 17.03 21.86 -13.45
N ALA A 373 17.20 22.82 -12.54
CA ALA A 373 16.73 22.71 -11.15
C ALA A 373 15.21 22.56 -11.04
N ILE A 374 14.44 23.29 -11.86
CA ILE A 374 12.98 23.23 -11.82
C ILE A 374 12.43 22.07 -12.66
N THR A 375 12.92 21.89 -13.87
CA THR A 375 12.29 20.98 -14.85
C THR A 375 12.97 19.62 -14.97
N GLY A 376 14.19 19.47 -14.46
CA GLY A 376 14.97 18.24 -14.57
C GLY A 376 14.38 17.06 -13.80
N SER A 377 14.41 15.88 -14.42
CA SER A 377 13.94 14.59 -13.89
C SER A 377 15.01 13.80 -13.14
N ILE A 378 16.26 14.25 -13.06
CA ILE A 378 17.32 13.55 -12.29
C ILE A 378 17.59 14.28 -10.96
N SER A 379 18.22 15.46 -11.01
CA SER A 379 18.56 16.25 -9.81
C SER A 379 17.64 17.46 -9.62
N GLY A 380 16.77 17.74 -10.59
CA GLY A 380 15.73 18.76 -10.49
C GLY A 380 14.47 18.33 -9.71
N LEU A 381 13.50 19.24 -9.67
CA LEU A 381 12.18 19.05 -9.07
C LEU A 381 11.18 18.34 -9.98
N GLY A 382 11.49 18.19 -11.27
CA GLY A 382 10.70 17.42 -12.22
C GLY A 382 9.39 18.08 -12.66
N PHE A 383 9.27 19.42 -12.61
CA PHE A 383 8.12 20.16 -13.16
C PHE A 383 8.11 20.09 -14.68
N ASN A 384 7.76 18.91 -15.21
CA ASN A 384 7.74 18.58 -16.61
C ASN A 384 6.36 18.05 -17.02
N PRO A 385 5.70 18.67 -18.01
CA PRO A 385 4.37 18.23 -18.47
C PRO A 385 4.40 16.89 -19.19
N ILE A 386 5.52 16.52 -19.82
CA ILE A 386 5.67 15.21 -20.48
C ILE A 386 6.96 14.58 -19.93
N PRO A 387 6.91 14.00 -18.72
CA PRO A 387 8.10 13.57 -18.01
C PRO A 387 8.60 12.19 -18.41
N THR A 388 7.74 11.33 -18.96
CA THR A 388 8.09 9.93 -19.21
C THR A 388 7.14 9.28 -20.21
N PHE A 389 7.66 8.32 -20.97
CA PHE A 389 6.89 7.34 -21.75
C PHE A 389 7.03 5.92 -21.18
N ASP A 390 7.68 5.78 -20.03
CA ASP A 390 7.89 4.51 -19.34
C ASP A 390 6.86 4.34 -18.23
N TRP A 391 6.08 3.26 -18.31
CA TRP A 391 5.09 2.92 -17.29
C TRP A 391 5.72 2.69 -15.92
N ASN A 392 6.96 2.19 -15.86
CA ASN A 392 7.69 1.99 -14.62
C ASN A 392 8.00 3.32 -13.92
N VAL A 393 8.30 4.38 -14.67
CA VAL A 393 8.49 5.73 -14.11
C VAL A 393 7.14 6.38 -13.80
N ALA A 394 6.14 6.21 -14.66
CA ALA A 394 4.80 6.77 -14.46
C ALA A 394 4.09 6.22 -13.21
N ASN A 395 4.39 4.97 -12.81
CA ASN A 395 3.90 4.33 -11.58
C ASN A 395 4.99 4.15 -10.51
N GLY A 396 6.11 4.88 -10.62
CA GLY A 396 7.29 4.63 -9.78
C GLY A 396 7.06 4.92 -8.29
N LEU A 397 6.16 5.86 -7.97
CA LEU A 397 5.85 6.24 -6.58
C LEU A 397 4.57 5.61 -6.04
N VAL A 398 3.53 5.57 -6.86
CA VAL A 398 2.19 5.14 -6.48
C VAL A 398 1.57 4.37 -7.62
N GLN A 399 0.82 3.31 -7.31
CA GLN A 399 0.00 2.60 -8.29
C GLN A 399 -1.22 3.44 -8.69
N VAL A 400 -1.03 4.33 -9.67
CA VAL A 400 -1.94 5.45 -9.97
C VAL A 400 -3.33 5.00 -10.42
N LEU A 401 -3.44 3.81 -11.01
CA LEU A 401 -4.72 3.25 -11.45
C LEU A 401 -5.58 2.74 -10.30
N PHE A 402 -4.97 2.39 -9.16
CA PHE A 402 -5.68 1.69 -8.08
C PHE A 402 -6.08 2.63 -6.95
N ILE A 403 -5.37 3.74 -6.78
CA ILE A 403 -5.68 4.74 -5.76
C ILE A 403 -6.89 5.59 -6.18
N PRO A 404 -7.84 5.87 -5.27
CA PRO A 404 -8.96 6.77 -5.55
C PRO A 404 -8.48 8.15 -6.03
N ILE A 405 -9.14 8.70 -7.06
CA ILE A 405 -8.78 10.00 -7.65
C ILE A 405 -8.64 11.12 -6.61
N PRO A 406 -9.55 11.29 -5.64
CA PRO A 406 -9.36 12.29 -4.58
C PRO A 406 -8.03 12.14 -3.84
N SER A 407 -7.71 10.93 -3.38
CA SER A 407 -6.46 10.66 -2.67
C SER A 407 -5.25 10.91 -3.56
N LEU A 408 -5.30 10.47 -4.81
CA LEU A 408 -4.24 10.67 -5.79
C LEU A 408 -3.99 12.17 -6.06
N LEU A 409 -5.05 12.98 -6.20
CA LEU A 409 -4.94 14.43 -6.38
C LEU A 409 -4.38 15.13 -5.14
N ASN A 410 -4.70 14.65 -3.92
CA ASN A 410 -4.09 15.16 -2.69
C ASN A 410 -2.58 14.86 -2.66
N ILE A 411 -2.17 13.63 -3.00
CA ILE A 411 -0.75 13.25 -3.08
C ILE A 411 -0.04 14.10 -4.12
N TYR A 412 -0.60 14.27 -5.33
CA TYR A 412 -0.02 15.09 -6.39
C TYR A 412 0.04 16.57 -6.05
N GLY A 413 -1.03 17.14 -5.51
CA GLY A 413 -1.05 18.52 -5.04
C GLY A 413 -0.01 18.77 -3.96
N GLY A 414 0.12 17.83 -3.02
CA GLY A 414 1.14 17.85 -1.98
C GLY A 414 2.54 17.78 -2.56
N PHE A 415 2.76 16.90 -3.54
CA PHE A 415 4.05 16.74 -4.20
C PHE A 415 4.44 18.01 -4.98
N ALA A 416 3.55 18.57 -5.79
CA ALA A 416 3.79 19.83 -6.50
C ALA A 416 4.03 21.00 -5.52
N PHE A 417 3.21 21.12 -4.47
CA PHE A 417 3.36 22.17 -3.47
C PHE A 417 4.67 22.06 -2.67
N GLY A 418 5.08 20.84 -2.31
CA GLY A 418 6.37 20.58 -1.71
C GLY A 418 7.52 21.06 -2.60
N GLY A 419 7.43 20.84 -3.92
CA GLY A 419 8.41 21.33 -4.89
C GLY A 419 8.54 22.85 -4.90
N LEU A 420 7.42 23.58 -4.79
CA LEU A 420 7.43 25.03 -4.69
C LEU A 420 8.09 25.53 -3.39
N ILE A 421 7.87 24.83 -2.27
CA ILE A 421 8.55 25.15 -1.01
C ILE A 421 10.06 24.89 -1.14
N ILE A 422 10.46 23.78 -1.76
CA ILE A 422 11.87 23.44 -1.98
C ILE A 422 12.55 24.51 -2.84
N ALA A 423 11.92 24.90 -3.95
CA ALA A 423 12.42 25.99 -4.80
C ALA A 423 12.57 27.29 -3.99
N SER A 424 11.58 27.63 -3.17
CA SER A 424 11.63 28.83 -2.31
C SER A 424 12.81 28.79 -1.35
N VAL A 425 13.03 27.67 -0.64
CA VAL A 425 14.15 27.47 0.30
C VAL A 425 15.50 27.59 -0.42
N TRP A 426 15.61 27.00 -1.61
CA TRP A 426 16.85 27.01 -2.40
C TRP A 426 17.19 28.39 -2.97
N TYR A 427 16.21 29.10 -3.54
CA TYR A 427 16.41 30.45 -4.08
C TYR A 427 16.68 31.49 -2.98
N THR A 428 16.01 31.39 -1.84
CA THR A 428 16.26 32.27 -0.68
C THR A 428 17.51 31.91 0.11
N ASN A 429 18.17 30.79 -0.23
CA ASN A 429 19.37 30.28 0.44
C ASN A 429 19.19 30.10 1.96
N VAL A 430 17.99 29.68 2.38
CA VAL A 430 17.70 29.39 3.79
C VAL A 430 18.57 28.20 4.23
N TYR A 431 19.31 28.39 5.31
CA TYR A 431 20.28 27.43 5.84
C TYR A 431 21.30 26.91 4.82
N TRP A 432 21.85 27.81 3.99
CA TRP A 432 22.92 27.51 3.02
C TRP A 432 22.53 26.51 1.92
N ALA A 433 21.23 26.26 1.73
CA ALA A 433 20.75 25.30 0.75
C ALA A 433 21.13 25.65 -0.70
N GLY A 434 21.36 26.93 -1.01
CA GLY A 434 21.73 27.39 -2.35
C GLY A 434 23.14 27.01 -2.80
N TYR A 435 24.02 26.58 -1.87
CA TYR A 435 25.35 26.05 -2.20
C TYR A 435 25.31 24.56 -2.59
N LEU A 436 24.17 23.90 -2.37
CA LEU A 436 23.97 22.46 -2.54
C LEU A 436 22.98 22.16 -3.67
N PRO A 437 22.94 20.91 -4.18
CA PRO A 437 21.91 20.49 -5.13
C PRO A 437 20.50 20.76 -4.59
N ILE A 438 19.57 21.16 -5.46
CA ILE A 438 18.19 21.45 -5.05
C ILE A 438 17.47 20.20 -4.52
N ASN A 439 17.66 19.06 -5.18
CA ASN A 439 17.04 17.78 -4.84
C ASN A 439 18.08 16.67 -4.75
N SER A 440 18.43 16.28 -3.51
CA SER A 440 19.36 15.18 -3.23
C SER A 440 19.09 14.60 -1.85
N ASN A 441 19.23 13.29 -1.70
CA ASN A 441 19.16 12.58 -0.43
C ASN A 441 20.52 12.49 0.29
N ALA A 442 21.61 12.95 -0.33
CA ALA A 442 22.93 12.97 0.28
C ALA A 442 23.06 14.02 1.39
N VAL A 443 24.04 13.81 2.27
CA VAL A 443 24.47 14.76 3.30
C VAL A 443 25.81 15.34 2.88
N PHE A 444 25.97 16.65 3.03
CA PHE A 444 27.14 17.39 2.54
C PHE A 444 27.96 17.99 3.68
N ASP A 445 29.24 18.22 3.43
CA ASP A 445 30.10 19.05 4.26
C ASP A 445 30.07 20.53 3.85
N ASN A 446 30.74 21.39 4.62
CA ASN A 446 30.85 22.83 4.39
C ASN A 446 31.61 23.19 3.09
N THR A 447 32.20 22.22 2.39
CA THR A 447 32.83 22.38 1.08
C THR A 447 31.93 21.93 -0.07
N GLY A 448 30.71 21.49 0.21
CA GLY A 448 29.75 21.01 -0.79
C GLY A 448 30.06 19.61 -1.32
N LYS A 449 30.97 18.87 -0.66
CA LYS A 449 31.25 17.46 -0.96
C LYS A 449 30.40 16.58 -0.06
N GLU A 450 30.29 15.29 -0.40
CA GLU A 450 29.61 14.32 0.45
C GLU A 450 30.28 14.23 1.83
N PHE A 451 29.45 14.17 2.86
CA PHE A 451 29.88 14.20 4.25
C PHE A 451 30.58 12.90 4.65
N ASP A 452 31.87 12.97 4.94
CA ASP A 452 32.66 11.82 5.38
C ASP A 452 32.55 11.62 6.89
N VAL A 453 31.74 10.63 7.24
CA VAL A 453 31.41 10.28 8.62
C VAL A 453 32.62 9.74 9.37
N SER A 454 33.51 9.00 8.71
CA SER A 454 34.65 8.36 9.36
C SER A 454 35.57 9.39 10.04
N LYS A 455 35.57 10.63 9.51
CA LYS A 455 36.32 11.75 10.06
C LYS A 455 35.81 12.25 11.40
N ILE A 456 34.56 11.98 11.81
CA ILE A 456 33.98 12.46 13.08
C ILE A 456 33.84 11.38 14.15
N LEU A 457 34.34 10.17 13.87
CA LEU A 457 34.23 9.02 14.76
C LEU A 457 35.58 8.61 15.35
N THR A 458 35.54 8.17 16.60
CA THR A 458 36.62 7.45 17.26
C THR A 458 36.02 6.20 17.90
N ASN A 459 36.40 5.01 17.43
CA ASN A 459 35.81 3.71 17.84
C ASN A 459 34.27 3.67 17.72
N ASN A 460 33.72 4.17 16.61
CA ASN A 460 32.27 4.26 16.36
C ASN A 460 31.48 5.15 17.34
N LEU A 461 32.16 5.94 18.16
CA LEU A 461 31.57 6.94 19.03
C LEU A 461 31.87 8.35 18.51
N PHE A 462 30.99 9.29 18.84
CA PHE A 462 31.13 10.69 18.45
C PHE A 462 32.40 11.30 19.06
N ASP A 463 33.25 11.90 18.21
CA ASP A 463 34.43 12.65 18.64
C ASP A 463 34.22 14.15 18.37
N GLU A 464 34.03 14.92 19.45
CA GLU A 464 33.74 16.35 19.34
C GLU A 464 34.91 17.16 18.76
N LYS A 465 36.16 16.75 19.01
CA LYS A 465 37.34 17.48 18.50
C LYS A 465 37.43 17.35 17.00
N LYS A 466 37.34 16.11 16.50
CA LYS A 466 37.37 15.85 15.06
C LYS A 466 36.18 16.46 14.33
N TYR A 467 35.00 16.47 14.96
CA TYR A 467 33.83 17.17 14.43
C TYR A 467 34.08 18.68 14.26
N LYS A 468 34.76 19.33 15.22
CA LYS A 468 35.12 20.75 15.13
C LYS A 468 36.16 21.04 14.05
N GLU A 469 37.06 20.09 13.79
CA GLU A 469 38.09 20.20 12.75
C GLU A 469 37.57 19.91 11.34
N TYR A 470 36.52 19.10 11.21
CA TYR A 470 35.95 18.71 9.91
C TYR A 470 34.83 19.65 9.44
N SER A 471 33.58 19.35 9.80
CA SER A 471 32.40 20.11 9.36
C SER A 471 31.13 19.66 10.10
N PRO A 472 30.13 20.55 10.27
CA PRO A 472 28.73 20.16 10.47
C PRO A 472 28.13 19.50 9.23
N PRO A 473 27.09 18.65 9.37
CA PRO A 473 26.36 18.12 8.23
C PRO A 473 25.41 19.17 7.64
N TYR A 474 25.34 19.22 6.32
CA TYR A 474 24.42 20.07 5.56
C TYR A 474 23.47 19.25 4.69
N TYR A 475 22.21 19.63 4.72
CA TYR A 475 21.15 19.03 3.91
C TYR A 475 20.83 19.88 2.68
N SER A 476 20.47 19.21 1.58
CA SER A 476 19.86 19.83 0.40
C SER A 476 18.53 20.51 0.75
N ALA A 477 18.06 21.42 -0.12
CA ALA A 477 16.76 22.07 0.06
C ALA A 477 15.62 21.05 0.15
N ALA A 478 15.62 20.04 -0.72
CA ALA A 478 14.63 18.97 -0.69
C ALA A 478 14.64 18.22 0.65
N ASN A 479 15.81 17.77 1.11
CA ASN A 479 15.91 16.97 2.33
C ASN A 479 15.46 17.78 3.57
N LEU A 480 15.74 19.09 3.63
CA LEU A 480 15.23 19.97 4.68
C LEU A 480 13.69 20.05 4.70
N VAL A 481 13.07 20.21 3.54
CA VAL A 481 11.60 20.25 3.43
C VAL A 481 10.98 18.90 3.75
N LEU A 482 11.60 17.78 3.35
CA LEU A 482 11.16 16.45 3.72
C LEU A 482 11.14 16.25 5.24
N TYR A 483 12.25 16.52 5.93
CA TYR A 483 12.31 16.40 7.38
C TYR A 483 11.28 17.30 8.07
N GLY A 484 11.13 18.54 7.60
CA GLY A 484 10.07 19.44 8.07
C GLY A 484 8.67 18.86 7.84
N GLY A 485 8.44 18.23 6.68
CA GLY A 485 7.22 17.52 6.33
C GLY A 485 6.94 16.34 7.25
N PHE A 486 7.93 15.50 7.56
CA PHE A 486 7.79 14.39 8.52
C PHE A 486 7.37 14.92 9.89
N PHE A 487 8.06 15.95 10.40
CA PHE A 487 7.74 16.55 11.70
C PHE A 487 6.36 17.20 11.75
N ALA A 488 5.89 17.79 10.64
CA ALA A 488 4.53 18.29 10.54
C ALA A 488 3.49 17.16 10.43
N LEU A 489 3.79 16.10 9.69
CA LEU A 489 2.89 14.99 9.41
C LEU A 489 2.46 14.24 10.69
N TYR A 490 3.38 14.01 11.63
CA TYR A 490 3.08 13.23 12.84
C TYR A 490 1.94 13.84 13.69
N PRO A 491 2.05 15.08 14.21
CA PRO A 491 0.96 15.72 14.93
C PRO A 491 -0.24 16.00 14.01
N LEU A 492 -0.01 16.35 12.74
CA LEU A 492 -1.09 16.60 11.79
C LEU A 492 -2.00 15.38 11.68
N SER A 493 -1.45 14.23 11.31
CA SER A 493 -2.21 12.99 11.10
C SER A 493 -2.91 12.50 12.36
N PHE A 494 -2.23 12.52 13.50
CA PHE A 494 -2.80 12.09 14.77
C PHE A 494 -3.95 13.00 15.21
N PHE A 495 -3.71 14.31 15.34
CA PHE A 495 -4.71 15.24 15.86
C PHE A 495 -5.83 15.51 14.88
N HIS A 496 -5.54 15.61 13.57
CA HIS A 496 -6.59 15.81 12.56
C HIS A 496 -7.60 14.66 12.61
N LEU A 497 -7.13 13.40 12.64
CA LEU A 497 -8.01 12.25 12.74
C LEU A 497 -8.75 12.22 14.08
N CYS A 498 -8.09 12.54 15.20
CA CYS A 498 -8.76 12.60 16.50
C CYS A 498 -9.88 13.65 16.53
N PHE A 499 -9.68 14.83 15.92
CA PHE A 499 -10.69 15.89 15.91
C PHE A 499 -11.84 15.58 14.93
N THR A 500 -11.52 15.17 13.71
CA THR A 500 -12.52 14.89 12.66
C THR A 500 -13.30 13.61 12.97
N GLU A 501 -12.60 12.53 13.29
CA GLU A 501 -13.15 11.18 13.49
C GLU A 501 -13.13 10.75 14.96
N TRP A 502 -13.39 11.68 15.89
CA TRP A 502 -13.45 11.38 17.34
C TRP A 502 -14.37 10.20 17.68
N HIS A 503 -15.51 10.08 17.00
CA HIS A 503 -16.43 8.97 17.23
C HIS A 503 -15.81 7.64 16.84
N LEU A 504 -15.11 7.58 15.71
CA LEU A 504 -14.36 6.39 15.29
C LEU A 504 -13.28 6.05 16.32
N MET A 505 -12.47 7.03 16.74
CA MET A 505 -11.39 6.82 17.72
C MET A 505 -11.92 6.37 19.09
N LYS A 506 -12.99 7.00 19.59
CA LYS A 506 -13.63 6.63 20.85
C LYS A 506 -14.21 5.22 20.77
N ASN A 507 -14.96 4.92 19.71
CA ASN A 507 -15.54 3.59 19.51
C ASN A 507 -14.43 2.54 19.38
N SER A 508 -13.33 2.87 18.69
CA SER A 508 -12.17 2.00 18.56
C SER A 508 -11.56 1.62 19.90
N LEU A 509 -11.34 2.61 20.79
CA LEU A 509 -10.81 2.36 22.13
C LEU A 509 -11.80 1.56 22.99
N VAL A 510 -13.09 1.85 22.87
CA VAL A 510 -14.16 1.10 23.57
C VAL A 510 -14.21 -0.34 23.07
N ASP A 511 -14.07 -0.58 21.78
CA ASP A 511 -14.11 -1.91 21.18
C ASP A 511 -12.85 -2.71 21.51
N ILE A 512 -11.68 -2.07 21.56
CA ILE A 512 -10.45 -2.67 22.10
C ILE A 512 -10.67 -3.07 23.56
N TYR A 513 -11.20 -2.18 24.40
CA TYR A 513 -11.48 -2.47 25.80
C TYR A 513 -12.49 -3.62 25.97
N LYS A 514 -13.60 -3.59 25.24
CA LYS A 514 -14.62 -4.66 25.25
C LYS A 514 -14.02 -5.97 24.75
N SER A 515 -13.20 -5.95 23.70
CA SER A 515 -12.52 -7.14 23.18
C SER A 515 -11.53 -7.72 24.19
N MET A 516 -10.90 -6.86 24.99
CA MET A 516 -10.03 -7.24 26.12
C MET A 516 -10.79 -7.52 27.42
N ARG A 517 -12.12 -7.43 27.46
CA ARG A 517 -12.92 -7.85 28.63
C ARG A 517 -13.73 -9.10 28.32
N ASP A 518 -14.37 -9.13 27.16
CA ASP A 518 -15.29 -10.17 26.72
C ASP A 518 -14.61 -11.09 25.69
N TRP A 519 -13.56 -11.80 26.09
CA TRP A 519 -12.72 -12.58 25.15
C TRP A 519 -13.47 -13.74 24.47
N LYS A 520 -14.65 -14.09 25.00
CA LYS A 520 -15.54 -15.13 24.46
C LYS A 520 -16.51 -14.63 23.39
N LYS A 521 -16.70 -13.31 23.24
CA LYS A 521 -17.59 -12.77 22.20
C LYS A 521 -16.90 -12.81 20.84
N SER A 522 -17.68 -13.16 19.81
CA SER A 522 -17.25 -13.13 18.40
C SER A 522 -16.75 -11.74 18.02
N ASN A 523 -15.70 -11.69 17.19
CA ASN A 523 -15.18 -10.43 16.68
C ASN A 523 -16.09 -9.78 15.64
N TYR A 524 -16.99 -10.56 15.01
CA TYR A 524 -18.00 -10.08 14.07
C TYR A 524 -19.23 -9.49 14.76
N TYR A 525 -19.33 -9.57 16.09
CA TYR A 525 -20.47 -9.04 16.83
C TYR A 525 -20.64 -7.53 16.58
N GLY A 526 -21.82 -7.14 16.08
CA GLY A 526 -22.17 -5.75 15.75
C GLY A 526 -21.93 -5.37 14.28
N PHE A 527 -21.29 -6.23 13.49
CA PHE A 527 -21.13 -6.04 12.05
C PHE A 527 -22.23 -6.78 11.29
N LYS A 528 -23.00 -6.04 10.49
CA LYS A 528 -24.14 -6.54 9.71
C LYS A 528 -23.84 -6.60 8.20
N ASP A 529 -22.63 -6.27 7.78
CA ASP A 529 -22.25 -6.32 6.37
C ASP A 529 -22.20 -7.77 5.86
N HIS A 530 -22.35 -7.92 4.54
CA HIS A 530 -22.40 -9.23 3.88
C HIS A 530 -21.15 -10.08 4.16
N PHE A 531 -19.96 -9.47 4.07
CA PHE A 531 -18.70 -10.20 4.22
C PHE A 531 -18.51 -10.69 5.67
N SER A 532 -18.80 -9.86 6.68
CA SER A 532 -18.77 -10.29 8.09
C SER A 532 -19.80 -11.37 8.40
N THR A 533 -21.01 -11.25 7.86
CA THR A 533 -22.08 -12.25 8.05
C THR A 533 -21.67 -13.59 7.46
N THR A 534 -21.14 -13.58 6.24
CA THR A 534 -20.66 -14.80 5.57
C THR A 534 -19.45 -15.39 6.29
N MET A 535 -18.50 -14.55 6.71
CA MET A 535 -17.28 -14.97 7.40
C MET A 535 -17.55 -15.54 8.80
N SER A 536 -18.68 -15.22 9.42
CA SER A 536 -19.08 -15.78 10.72
C SER A 536 -19.27 -17.30 10.71
N ARG A 537 -19.43 -17.91 9.52
CA ARG A 537 -19.49 -19.36 9.34
C ARG A 537 -18.13 -20.03 9.59
N TYR A 538 -17.03 -19.30 9.40
CA TYR A 538 -15.68 -19.83 9.63
C TYR A 538 -15.24 -19.65 11.08
N PRO A 539 -14.47 -20.60 11.63
CA PRO A 539 -13.96 -20.46 12.98
C PRO A 539 -12.92 -19.34 13.06
N GLU A 540 -13.18 -18.37 13.93
CA GLU A 540 -12.32 -17.21 14.13
C GLU A 540 -10.95 -17.55 14.72
N THR A 541 -9.95 -16.72 14.42
CA THR A 541 -8.65 -16.73 15.08
C THR A 541 -8.75 -16.07 16.45
N PRO A 542 -8.54 -16.81 17.56
CA PRO A 542 -8.67 -16.29 18.91
C PRO A 542 -7.71 -15.12 19.19
N GLN A 543 -8.16 -14.14 19.96
CA GLN A 543 -7.34 -12.96 20.28
C GLN A 543 -6.07 -13.32 21.07
N TRP A 544 -6.12 -14.35 21.91
CA TRP A 544 -4.99 -14.77 22.73
C TRP A 544 -3.82 -15.32 21.91
N TRP A 545 -4.03 -15.79 20.66
CA TRP A 545 -2.93 -16.20 19.77
C TRP A 545 -2.02 -15.01 19.45
N TYR A 546 -2.63 -13.86 19.14
CA TYR A 546 -1.89 -12.61 18.88
C TYR A 546 -1.18 -12.12 20.14
N LEU A 547 -1.84 -12.16 21.29
CA LEU A 547 -1.24 -11.75 22.56
C LEU A 547 -0.06 -12.67 22.95
N ALA A 548 -0.19 -13.98 22.76
CA ALA A 548 0.87 -14.93 23.05
C ALA A 548 2.11 -14.67 22.18
N ILE A 549 1.93 -14.42 20.88
CA ILE A 549 3.04 -14.05 19.97
C ILE A 549 3.71 -12.76 20.45
N LEU A 550 2.91 -11.75 20.80
CA LEU A 550 3.44 -10.47 21.28
C LEU A 550 4.31 -10.65 22.53
N LEU A 551 3.85 -11.45 23.50
CA LEU A 551 4.59 -11.70 24.74
C LEU A 551 5.87 -12.53 24.51
N ILE A 552 5.80 -13.57 23.69
CA ILE A 552 6.96 -14.42 23.36
C ILE A 552 8.02 -13.61 22.62
N THR A 553 7.62 -12.87 21.58
CA THR A 553 8.54 -12.05 20.78
C THR A 553 9.11 -10.89 21.59
N PHE A 554 8.35 -10.30 22.50
CA PHE A 554 8.84 -9.28 23.43
C PHE A 554 9.90 -9.84 24.39
N GLY A 555 9.66 -11.00 25.01
CA GLY A 555 10.65 -11.66 25.87
C GLY A 555 11.94 -11.99 25.11
N MET A 556 11.83 -12.50 23.88
CA MET A 556 12.98 -12.75 23.02
C MET A 556 13.71 -11.45 22.59
N ALA A 557 12.99 -10.35 22.37
CA ALA A 557 13.60 -9.06 22.03
C ALA A 557 14.43 -8.51 23.20
N ILE A 558 13.96 -8.67 24.45
CA ILE A 558 14.74 -8.33 25.65
C ILE A 558 16.01 -9.18 25.71
N ALA A 559 15.89 -10.49 25.49
CA ALA A 559 17.04 -11.39 25.48
C ALA A 559 18.07 -11.01 24.41
N LEU A 560 17.64 -10.57 23.22
CA LEU A 560 18.53 -10.08 22.16
C LEU A 560 19.28 -8.82 22.58
N ILE A 561 18.58 -7.85 23.18
CA ILE A 561 19.18 -6.58 23.58
C ILE A 561 20.23 -6.78 24.69
N GLU A 562 19.97 -7.68 25.64
CA GLU A 562 20.86 -7.95 26.78
C GLU A 562 22.03 -8.88 26.45
N HIS A 563 21.85 -9.83 25.51
CA HIS A 563 22.90 -10.81 25.19
C HIS A 563 24.01 -10.25 24.30
N TRP A 564 23.66 -9.42 23.30
CA TRP A 564 24.63 -8.80 22.40
C TRP A 564 24.92 -7.35 22.79
N ASP A 565 26.09 -6.83 22.41
CA ASP A 565 26.50 -5.46 22.74
C ASP A 565 25.79 -4.40 21.88
N THR A 566 24.47 -4.32 22.03
CA THR A 566 23.58 -3.41 21.29
C THR A 566 23.59 -1.99 21.84
N LYS A 567 24.01 -1.82 23.10
CA LYS A 567 23.93 -0.58 23.90
C LYS A 567 22.51 -0.01 24.06
N ALA A 568 21.47 -0.75 23.65
CA ALA A 568 20.08 -0.34 23.73
C ALA A 568 19.51 -0.68 25.11
N PRO A 569 18.80 0.24 25.79
CA PRO A 569 18.15 -0.07 27.06
C PRO A 569 16.73 -0.62 26.84
N VAL A 570 16.32 -1.60 27.66
CA VAL A 570 15.01 -2.26 27.58
C VAL A 570 13.83 -1.28 27.71
N TRP A 571 13.96 -0.23 28.53
CA TRP A 571 12.89 0.75 28.69
C TRP A 571 12.58 1.51 27.38
N LEU A 572 13.58 1.73 26.52
CA LEU A 572 13.36 2.37 25.21
C LEU A 572 12.64 1.44 24.25
N LEU A 573 12.87 0.13 24.32
CA LEU A 573 12.11 -0.86 23.55
C LEU A 573 10.62 -0.77 23.90
N ILE A 574 10.29 -0.67 25.19
CA ILE A 574 8.89 -0.49 25.65
C ILE A 574 8.30 0.80 25.10
N VAL A 575 9.04 1.91 25.15
CA VAL A 575 8.61 3.20 24.59
C VAL A 575 8.32 3.07 23.09
N VAL A 576 9.20 2.43 22.32
CA VAL A 576 9.00 2.19 20.88
C VAL A 576 7.72 1.39 20.64
N ILE A 577 7.48 0.32 21.38
CA ILE A 577 6.27 -0.52 21.24
C ILE A 577 5.00 0.29 21.54
N ILE A 578 5.01 1.13 22.58
CA ILE A 578 3.89 2.01 22.92
C ILE A 578 3.61 3.02 21.79
N PHE A 579 4.65 3.66 21.26
CA PHE A 579 4.51 4.60 20.14
C PHE A 579 3.93 3.93 18.90
N ASN A 580 4.40 2.72 18.58
CA ASN A 580 3.84 1.93 17.49
C ASN A 580 2.34 1.69 17.70
N PHE A 581 1.93 1.25 18.88
CA PHE A 581 0.51 1.03 19.17
C PHE A 581 -0.35 2.29 18.99
N ILE A 582 0.12 3.45 19.47
CA ILE A 582 -0.62 4.73 19.40
C ILE A 582 -0.83 5.17 17.95
N PHE A 583 0.22 5.12 17.12
CA PHE A 583 0.17 5.61 15.73
C PHE A 583 -0.30 4.56 14.73
N LEU A 584 -0.30 3.27 15.09
CA LEU A 584 -0.74 2.20 14.19
C LEU A 584 -2.23 2.32 13.85
N ILE A 585 -3.10 2.68 14.81
CA ILE A 585 -4.54 2.90 14.56
C ILE A 585 -4.76 4.00 13.49
N PRO A 586 -4.33 5.26 13.71
CA PRO A 586 -4.61 6.33 12.75
C PRO A 586 -3.97 6.07 11.38
N PHE A 587 -2.77 5.52 11.34
CA PHE A 587 -2.08 5.27 10.07
C PHE A 587 -2.76 4.16 9.27
N THR A 588 -3.25 3.10 9.94
CA THR A 588 -3.99 2.02 9.28
C THR A 588 -5.34 2.51 8.76
N VAL A 589 -6.04 3.39 9.48
CA VAL A 589 -7.30 3.99 8.99
C VAL A 589 -7.04 4.82 7.73
N ILE A 590 -6.01 5.69 7.73
CA ILE A 590 -5.64 6.48 6.56
C ILE A 590 -5.27 5.56 5.38
N LEU A 591 -4.48 4.52 5.61
CA LEU A 591 -4.11 3.53 4.59
C LEU A 591 -5.34 2.83 4.00
N SER A 592 -6.28 2.40 4.84
CA SER A 592 -7.48 1.66 4.40
C SER A 592 -8.41 2.45 3.49
N VAL A 593 -8.44 3.79 3.60
CA VAL A 593 -9.32 4.65 2.80
C VAL A 593 -8.56 5.28 1.63
N SER A 594 -7.35 5.80 1.87
CA SER A 594 -6.61 6.59 0.90
C SER A 594 -5.56 5.82 0.10
N GLY A 595 -5.15 4.64 0.59
CA GLY A 595 -4.00 3.91 0.04
C GLY A 595 -2.63 4.50 0.37
N ALA A 596 -2.55 5.59 1.15
CA ALA A 596 -1.29 6.19 1.57
C ALA A 596 -0.73 5.52 2.84
N GLN A 597 0.48 4.96 2.75
CA GLN A 597 1.13 4.27 3.85
C GLN A 597 2.07 5.22 4.61
N LEU A 598 1.64 5.67 5.80
CA LEU A 598 2.45 6.52 6.67
C LEU A 598 3.40 5.68 7.55
N THR A 599 4.60 6.20 7.86
CA THR A 599 5.64 5.50 8.64
C THR A 599 6.24 6.33 9.78
N LEU A 600 6.64 5.68 10.89
CA LEU A 600 7.23 6.31 12.10
C LEU A 600 8.75 6.45 12.06
N ASN A 601 9.35 6.42 10.88
CA ASN A 601 10.80 6.32 10.70
C ASN A 601 11.56 7.41 11.49
N VAL A 602 11.33 8.69 11.22
CA VAL A 602 12.14 9.80 11.77
C VAL A 602 11.84 10.10 13.24
N ILE A 603 10.59 9.95 13.71
CA ILE A 603 10.22 10.32 15.08
C ILE A 603 10.91 9.45 16.13
N ILE A 604 11.08 8.15 15.87
CA ILE A 604 11.77 7.24 16.78
C ILE A 604 13.27 7.54 16.82
N GLU A 605 13.91 7.83 15.68
CA GLU A 605 15.31 8.23 15.65
C GLU A 605 15.56 9.44 16.55
N MET A 606 14.66 10.42 16.49
CA MET A 606 14.74 11.64 17.29
C MET A 606 14.53 11.35 18.79
N ILE A 607 13.52 10.55 19.17
CA ILE A 607 13.26 10.20 20.58
C ILE A 607 14.46 9.47 21.16
N VAL A 608 15.01 8.50 20.42
CA VAL A 608 16.17 7.74 20.87
C VAL A 608 17.41 8.62 20.90
N GLY A 609 17.63 9.48 19.90
CA GLY A 609 18.74 10.43 19.86
C GLY A 609 18.75 11.44 21.00
N TYR A 610 17.58 11.86 21.50
CA TYR A 610 17.47 12.67 22.72
C TYR A 610 17.71 11.87 24.00
N SER A 611 17.27 10.61 24.01
CA SER A 611 17.30 9.77 25.21
C SER A 611 18.69 9.18 25.47
N ILE A 612 19.38 8.76 24.41
CA ILE A 612 20.70 8.13 24.45
C ILE A 612 21.62 8.68 23.34
N PRO A 613 22.08 9.93 23.46
CA PRO A 613 22.92 10.55 22.45
C PRO A 613 24.25 9.79 22.27
N GLY A 614 24.77 9.77 21.05
CA GLY A 614 26.06 9.13 20.72
C GLY A 614 26.01 7.62 20.48
N LYS A 615 24.83 6.96 20.61
CA LYS A 615 24.69 5.50 20.50
C LYS A 615 23.93 5.07 19.24
N ALA A 616 24.59 5.13 18.09
CA ALA A 616 23.99 4.82 16.79
C ALA A 616 23.40 3.41 16.69
N ILE A 617 24.12 2.39 17.18
CA ILE A 617 23.70 0.98 17.10
C ILE A 617 22.38 0.75 17.83
N ALA A 618 22.25 1.30 19.03
CA ALA A 618 21.02 1.22 19.81
C ALA A 618 19.84 1.88 19.08
N MET A 619 20.10 3.03 18.45
CA MET A 619 19.10 3.73 17.65
C MET A 619 18.68 2.92 16.43
N MET A 620 19.62 2.36 15.67
CA MET A 620 19.33 1.53 14.49
C MET A 620 18.40 0.35 14.85
N ILE A 621 18.71 -0.38 15.93
CA ILE A 621 17.90 -1.53 16.38
C ILE A 621 16.50 -1.08 16.81
N LEU A 622 16.39 -0.03 17.62
CA LEU A 622 15.09 0.49 18.09
C LEU A 622 14.23 1.04 16.94
N LYS A 623 14.88 1.70 15.97
CA LYS A 623 14.25 2.13 14.71
C LYS A 623 13.77 0.94 13.90
N ALA A 624 14.57 -0.12 13.81
CA ALA A 624 14.20 -1.35 13.10
C ALA A 624 12.94 -1.98 13.69
N TYR A 625 12.87 -2.10 15.02
CA TYR A 625 11.65 -2.53 15.69
C TYR A 625 10.47 -1.63 15.34
N SER A 626 10.63 -0.31 15.38
CA SER A 626 9.51 0.57 15.07
C SER A 626 9.00 0.43 13.64
N VAL A 627 9.89 0.52 12.65
CA VAL A 627 9.49 0.52 11.25
C VAL A 627 8.93 -0.85 10.86
N GLN A 628 9.57 -1.94 11.30
CA GLN A 628 9.14 -3.29 10.96
C GLN A 628 7.81 -3.66 11.62
N ILE A 629 7.62 -3.37 12.91
CA ILE A 629 6.35 -3.66 13.61
C ILE A 629 5.18 -2.99 12.90
N GLN A 630 5.33 -1.71 12.54
CA GLN A 630 4.29 -0.94 11.87
C GLN A 630 3.99 -1.45 10.46
N SER A 631 5.03 -1.62 9.64
CA SER A 631 4.88 -2.10 8.26
C SER A 631 4.25 -3.49 8.22
N GLN A 632 4.76 -4.40 9.06
CA GLN A 632 4.26 -5.78 9.10
C GLN A 632 2.82 -5.85 9.62
N ALA A 633 2.46 -5.02 10.61
CA ALA A 633 1.08 -4.95 11.08
C ALA A 633 0.12 -4.43 10.00
N GLN A 634 0.50 -3.39 9.26
CA GLN A 634 -0.31 -2.85 8.16
C GLN A 634 -0.46 -3.86 7.01
N ASN A 635 0.62 -4.52 6.60
CA ASN A 635 0.60 -5.55 5.56
C ASN A 635 -0.30 -6.72 5.97
N PHE A 636 -0.16 -7.23 7.19
CA PHE A 636 -0.98 -8.33 7.67
C PHE A 636 -2.46 -7.96 7.83
N ILE A 637 -2.80 -6.73 8.21
CA ILE A 637 -4.20 -6.24 8.21
C ILE A 637 -4.75 -6.14 6.79
N SER A 638 -3.96 -5.64 5.85
CA SER A 638 -4.31 -5.56 4.43
C SER A 638 -4.60 -6.94 3.85
N ASP A 639 -3.77 -7.93 4.19
CA ASP A 639 -3.97 -9.31 3.79
C ASP A 639 -5.22 -9.93 4.43
N GLN A 640 -5.48 -9.65 5.70
CA GLN A 640 -6.73 -10.07 6.34
C GLN A 640 -7.98 -9.47 5.68
N LYS A 641 -7.91 -8.21 5.22
CA LYS A 641 -8.99 -7.63 4.42
C LYS A 641 -9.13 -8.33 3.08
N THR A 642 -8.03 -8.67 2.42
CA THR A 642 -8.03 -9.45 1.18
C THR A 642 -8.70 -10.81 1.37
N GLY A 643 -8.34 -11.53 2.43
CA GLY A 643 -8.99 -12.80 2.77
C GLY A 643 -10.44 -12.63 3.23
N HIS A 644 -10.81 -11.51 3.82
CA HIS A 644 -12.20 -11.20 4.15
C HIS A 644 -13.06 -11.01 2.88
N TYR A 645 -12.54 -10.34 1.86
CA TYR A 645 -13.20 -10.23 0.56
C TYR A 645 -13.21 -11.55 -0.23
N GLY A 646 -12.14 -12.34 -0.13
CA GLY A 646 -12.02 -13.66 -0.76
C GLY A 646 -12.60 -14.83 0.02
N ARG A 647 -13.24 -14.58 1.18
CA ARG A 647 -13.81 -15.60 2.10
C ARG A 647 -12.86 -16.72 2.50
N LEU A 648 -11.61 -16.35 2.81
CA LEU A 648 -10.62 -17.29 3.32
C LEU A 648 -10.85 -17.57 4.81
N PRO A 649 -10.80 -18.84 5.26
CA PRO A 649 -10.90 -19.19 6.67
C PRO A 649 -9.82 -18.47 7.51
N PRO A 650 -10.17 -17.66 8.53
CA PRO A 650 -9.20 -16.82 9.25
C PRO A 650 -8.07 -17.60 9.93
N ARG A 651 -8.34 -18.82 10.42
CA ARG A 651 -7.34 -19.68 11.05
C ARG A 651 -6.32 -20.23 10.06
N ALA A 652 -6.75 -20.52 8.83
CA ALA A 652 -5.87 -20.99 7.76
C ALA A 652 -4.92 -19.86 7.35
N MET A 653 -5.47 -18.67 7.11
CA MET A 653 -4.68 -17.47 6.80
C MET A 653 -3.60 -17.20 7.86
N PHE A 654 -3.98 -17.23 9.14
CA PHE A 654 -3.04 -16.99 10.23
C PHE A 654 -1.88 -17.99 10.21
N ARG A 655 -2.15 -19.30 10.08
CA ARG A 655 -1.09 -20.33 10.02
C ARG A 655 -0.21 -20.17 8.78
N ALA A 656 -0.82 -19.98 7.62
CA ALA A 656 -0.12 -19.85 6.34
C ALA A 656 0.83 -18.64 6.36
N GLN A 657 0.41 -17.49 6.89
CA GLN A 657 1.23 -16.29 6.93
C GLN A 657 2.30 -16.32 8.03
N MET A 658 2.02 -16.97 9.17
CA MET A 658 3.06 -17.24 10.17
C MET A 658 4.17 -18.11 9.60
N TRP A 659 3.80 -19.16 8.86
CA TRP A 659 4.75 -20.03 8.16
C TRP A 659 5.51 -19.31 7.05
N ALA A 660 4.81 -18.54 6.22
CA ALA A 660 5.41 -17.76 5.14
C ALA A 660 6.41 -16.73 5.66
N THR A 661 6.08 -16.00 6.74
CA THR A 661 7.00 -15.04 7.38
C THR A 661 8.27 -15.72 7.87
N LEU A 662 8.15 -16.88 8.50
CA LEU A 662 9.30 -17.63 8.99
C LEU A 662 10.20 -18.07 7.82
N CYS A 663 9.62 -18.64 6.78
CA CYS A 663 10.36 -19.11 5.60
C CYS A 663 11.03 -17.95 4.86
N ALA A 664 10.29 -16.87 4.59
CA ALA A 664 10.80 -15.67 3.95
C ALA A 664 11.96 -15.07 4.75
N GLY A 665 11.81 -14.95 6.07
CA GLY A 665 12.84 -14.43 6.95
C GLY A 665 14.12 -15.27 6.95
N LEU A 666 14.00 -16.60 6.94
CA LEU A 666 15.16 -17.51 6.85
C LEU A 666 15.89 -17.38 5.51
N VAL A 667 15.13 -17.27 4.40
CA VAL A 667 15.71 -17.05 3.06
C VAL A 667 16.42 -15.70 3.00
N VAL A 668 15.80 -14.63 3.52
CA VAL A 668 16.40 -13.30 3.60
C VAL A 668 17.73 -13.35 4.35
N ILE A 669 17.78 -13.99 5.52
CA ILE A 669 19.03 -14.14 6.30
C ILE A 669 20.10 -14.89 5.50
N GLY A 670 19.73 -15.99 4.83
CA GLY A 670 20.66 -16.77 4.01
C GLY A 670 21.23 -15.97 2.84
N VAL A 671 20.38 -15.22 2.12
CA VAL A 671 20.79 -14.36 1.01
C VAL A 671 21.69 -13.23 1.51
N MET A 672 21.33 -12.57 2.61
CA MET A 672 22.16 -11.53 3.20
C MET A 672 23.54 -12.06 3.60
N GLN A 673 23.60 -13.24 4.23
CA GLN A 673 24.87 -13.85 4.61
C GLN A 673 25.72 -14.16 3.38
N TYR A 674 25.10 -14.65 2.29
CA TYR A 674 25.78 -14.83 1.01
C TYR A 674 26.28 -13.49 0.42
N GLN A 675 25.45 -12.44 0.38
CA GLN A 675 25.82 -11.13 -0.14
C GLN A 675 27.02 -10.53 0.61
N LEU A 676 27.05 -10.63 1.94
CA LEU A 676 28.10 -10.04 2.78
C LEU A 676 29.41 -10.84 2.80
N THR A 677 29.41 -12.11 2.36
CA THR A 677 30.60 -12.98 2.41
C THR A 677 31.08 -13.43 1.03
N GLY A 678 30.19 -13.56 0.06
CA GLY A 678 30.46 -14.08 -1.28
C GLY A 678 30.58 -13.04 -2.38
N ILE A 679 30.10 -11.81 -2.18
CA ILE A 679 30.24 -10.70 -3.15
C ILE A 679 31.36 -9.77 -2.66
N GLU A 680 32.47 -9.77 -3.40
CA GLU A 680 33.58 -8.86 -3.13
C GLU A 680 33.17 -7.41 -3.44
N HIS A 681 33.61 -6.45 -2.62
CA HIS A 681 33.35 -5.02 -2.82
C HIS A 681 31.86 -4.62 -2.92
N ILE A 682 30.97 -5.35 -2.24
CA ILE A 682 29.56 -4.95 -2.11
C ILE A 682 29.45 -3.57 -1.42
N CYS A 683 28.57 -2.71 -1.93
CA CYS A 683 28.38 -1.32 -1.47
C CYS A 683 29.57 -0.36 -1.68
N ASP A 684 30.69 -0.81 -2.26
CA ASP A 684 31.80 0.09 -2.62
C ASP A 684 31.44 0.89 -3.87
N GLN A 685 31.06 2.15 -3.69
CA GLN A 685 30.59 3.01 -4.78
C GLN A 685 31.59 3.14 -5.93
N LYS A 686 32.91 3.12 -5.67
CA LYS A 686 33.92 3.31 -6.72
C LYS A 686 34.04 2.08 -7.59
N TYR A 687 34.06 0.90 -6.97
CA TYR A 687 34.13 -0.36 -7.67
C TYR A 687 32.83 -0.68 -8.42
N GLN A 688 31.69 -0.42 -7.75
CA GLN A 688 30.34 -0.74 -8.24
C GLN A 688 29.87 0.19 -9.36
N ALA A 689 30.45 1.37 -9.51
CA ALA A 689 30.22 2.26 -10.66
C ALA A 689 30.67 1.63 -12.00
N GLU A 690 31.64 0.71 -11.96
CA GLU A 690 32.25 0.11 -13.16
C GLU A 690 31.81 -1.33 -13.43
N HIS A 691 31.30 -2.07 -12.44
CA HIS A 691 31.12 -3.53 -12.54
C HIS A 691 29.69 -4.04 -12.25
N GLU A 692 29.15 -3.83 -11.04
CA GLU A 692 28.07 -4.70 -10.52
C GLU A 692 26.80 -3.99 -10.01
N LYS A 693 26.72 -2.66 -10.05
CA LYS A 693 25.51 -1.87 -9.70
C LYS A 693 24.92 -2.10 -8.29
N PHE A 694 25.59 -2.80 -7.38
CA PHE A 694 25.20 -2.91 -5.96
C PHE A 694 25.70 -1.70 -5.16
N THR A 695 25.17 -0.52 -5.47
CA THR A 695 25.61 0.77 -4.93
C THR A 695 25.09 1.07 -3.51
N CYS A 696 24.17 0.27 -2.99
CA CYS A 696 23.61 0.34 -1.63
C CYS A 696 23.12 1.74 -1.19
N PRO A 697 22.27 2.42 -1.98
CA PRO A 697 21.83 3.78 -1.66
C PRO A 697 20.97 3.83 -0.39
N GLY A 698 20.17 2.79 -0.13
CA GLY A 698 19.29 2.73 1.05
C GLY A 698 20.08 2.57 2.34
N GLU A 699 21.10 1.72 2.34
CA GLU A 699 22.03 1.48 3.44
C GLU A 699 22.82 2.75 3.77
N MET A 700 23.29 3.47 2.73
CA MET A 700 23.97 4.76 2.91
C MET A 700 23.07 5.81 3.56
N VAL A 701 21.81 5.92 3.15
CA VAL A 701 20.83 6.82 3.79
C VAL A 701 20.55 6.38 5.22
N PHE A 702 20.41 5.08 5.47
CA PHE A 702 20.18 4.53 6.80
C PHE A 702 21.35 4.82 7.75
N PHE A 703 22.58 4.62 7.29
CA PHE A 703 23.80 4.95 8.01
C PHE A 703 23.86 6.45 8.31
N SER A 704 23.71 7.30 7.27
CA SER A 704 23.73 8.77 7.38
C SER A 704 22.71 9.28 8.40
N ALA A 705 21.48 8.77 8.35
CA ALA A 705 20.43 9.11 9.32
C ALA A 705 20.85 8.72 10.74
N ALA A 706 21.49 7.56 10.92
CA ALA A 706 21.95 7.13 12.23
C ALA A 706 23.01 8.05 12.83
N ILE A 707 23.89 8.60 12.01
CA ILE A 707 24.90 9.55 12.47
C ILE A 707 24.26 10.88 12.82
N VAL A 708 23.43 11.42 11.94
CA VAL A 708 22.85 12.74 12.14
C VAL A 708 21.93 12.73 13.36
N TRP A 709 20.99 11.78 13.44
CA TRP A 709 19.99 11.76 14.50
C TRP A 709 20.45 11.10 15.80
N SER A 710 21.45 10.21 15.78
CA SER A 710 21.96 9.58 17.02
C SER A 710 23.32 10.11 17.46
N ILE A 711 24.32 10.10 16.58
CA ILE A 711 25.71 10.43 16.94
C ILE A 711 25.87 11.92 17.22
N ILE A 712 25.47 12.76 16.25
CA ILE A 712 25.46 14.23 16.41
C ILE A 712 24.31 14.64 17.33
N GLY A 713 23.15 14.03 17.13
CA GLY A 713 21.99 14.12 17.99
C GLY A 713 21.09 15.33 17.68
N PRO A 714 19.78 15.21 17.95
CA PRO A 714 18.78 16.21 17.56
C PRO A 714 18.95 17.55 18.29
N LYS A 715 19.58 17.55 19.49
CA LYS A 715 19.82 18.78 20.26
C LYS A 715 20.70 19.78 19.49
N LYS A 716 21.73 19.31 18.79
CA LYS A 716 22.62 20.16 17.98
C LYS A 716 21.91 20.67 16.73
N ILE A 717 21.15 19.79 16.09
CA ILE A 717 20.38 20.08 14.88
C ILE A 717 19.31 21.13 15.17
N PHE A 718 18.44 20.92 16.15
CA PHE A 718 17.31 21.83 16.41
C PHE A 718 17.66 23.12 17.15
N ASN A 719 18.80 23.20 17.82
CA ASN A 719 19.16 24.42 18.55
C ASN A 719 20.09 25.33 17.76
N LYS A 720 20.96 24.77 16.91
CA LYS A 720 21.99 25.55 16.21
C LYS A 720 21.91 25.43 14.69
N GLN A 721 21.84 24.22 14.14
CA GLN A 721 21.94 24.03 12.68
C GLN A 721 20.65 24.39 11.93
N TYR A 722 19.52 23.80 12.33
CA TYR A 722 18.21 23.94 11.70
C TYR A 722 17.09 24.21 12.72
N PRO A 723 17.07 25.38 13.38
CA PRO A 723 16.09 25.67 14.43
C PRO A 723 14.63 25.69 13.98
N MET A 724 14.35 25.92 12.70
CA MET A 724 12.99 25.94 12.18
C MET A 724 12.31 24.56 12.25
N LEU A 725 13.07 23.47 12.14
CA LEU A 725 12.53 22.10 12.07
C LEU A 725 11.72 21.71 13.31
N ARG A 726 12.10 22.20 14.51
CA ARG A 726 11.33 21.93 15.74
C ARG A 726 9.94 22.58 15.73
N TRP A 727 9.79 23.70 15.02
CA TRP A 727 8.51 24.40 14.88
C TRP A 727 7.58 23.71 13.90
N CYS A 728 8.10 22.84 13.02
CA CYS A 728 7.27 22.05 12.11
C CYS A 728 6.27 21.16 12.84
N PHE A 729 6.58 20.67 14.05
CA PHE A 729 5.62 19.96 14.89
C PHE A 729 4.41 20.84 15.26
N LEU A 730 4.67 22.08 15.67
CA LEU A 730 3.62 23.04 16.01
C LEU A 730 2.84 23.51 14.78
N ILE A 731 3.52 23.66 13.63
CA ILE A 731 2.87 23.94 12.35
C ILE A 731 1.91 22.79 11.99
N GLY A 732 2.35 21.54 12.08
CA GLY A 732 1.50 20.37 11.82
C GLY A 732 0.27 20.32 12.73
N PHE A 733 0.45 20.60 14.03
CA PHE A 733 -0.66 20.71 14.99
C PHE A 733 -1.61 21.88 14.66
N GLY A 734 -1.07 23.04 14.29
CA GLY A 734 -1.86 24.20 13.87
C GLY A 734 -2.69 23.91 12.62
N ILE A 735 -2.09 23.25 11.62
CA ILE A 735 -2.79 22.79 10.41
C ILE A 735 -3.91 21.80 10.79
N ALA A 736 -3.66 20.87 11.72
CA ALA A 736 -4.71 19.95 12.18
C ALA A 736 -5.92 20.69 12.76
N ILE A 737 -5.69 21.73 13.57
CA ILE A 737 -6.77 22.56 14.13
C ILE A 737 -7.50 23.32 13.02
N ILE A 738 -6.78 23.97 12.11
CA ILE A 738 -7.38 24.72 11.00
C ILE A 738 -8.29 23.81 10.18
N PHE A 739 -7.81 22.64 9.79
CA PHE A 739 -8.63 21.71 9.01
C PHE A 739 -9.71 21.01 9.84
N ALA A 740 -9.56 20.86 11.16
CA ALA A 740 -10.66 20.42 12.02
C ALA A 740 -11.79 21.46 12.09
N VAL A 741 -11.44 22.75 12.12
CA VAL A 741 -12.41 23.85 12.02
C VAL A 741 -13.11 23.80 10.67
N ILE A 742 -12.37 23.66 9.57
CA ILE A 742 -12.93 23.65 8.20
C ILE A 742 -13.79 22.41 7.95
N HIS A 743 -13.33 21.21 8.32
CA HIS A 743 -14.00 19.95 7.99
C HIS A 743 -15.14 19.58 8.93
N LYS A 744 -15.16 20.09 10.16
CA LYS A 744 -16.12 19.63 11.18
C LYS A 744 -16.73 20.77 11.98
N TRP A 745 -15.94 21.50 12.76
CA TRP A 745 -16.52 22.44 13.73
C TRP A 745 -17.24 23.62 13.08
N GLY A 746 -16.71 24.16 11.98
CA GLY A 746 -17.34 25.20 11.19
C GLY A 746 -18.68 24.74 10.60
N PRO A 747 -18.72 23.67 9.78
CA PRO A 747 -19.97 23.11 9.26
C PRO A 747 -21.00 22.76 10.35
N ASP A 748 -20.57 22.17 11.47
CA ASP A 748 -21.45 21.85 12.60
C ASP A 748 -22.03 23.11 13.25
N PHE A 749 -21.24 24.18 13.39
CA PHE A 749 -21.69 25.47 13.90
C PHE A 749 -22.70 26.14 12.96
N TYR A 750 -22.41 26.21 11.67
CA TYR A 750 -23.34 26.76 10.67
C TYR A 750 -24.62 25.95 10.60
N ARG A 751 -24.55 24.61 10.72
CA ARG A 751 -25.73 23.73 10.76
C ARG A 751 -26.64 24.03 11.96
N LYS A 752 -26.07 24.32 13.13
CA LYS A 752 -26.85 24.71 14.33
C LYS A 752 -27.51 26.08 14.16
N ARG A 753 -26.87 27.01 13.45
CA ARG A 753 -27.35 28.39 13.28
C ARG A 753 -28.34 28.57 12.11
N ARG A 754 -28.22 27.76 11.06
CA ARG A 754 -29.02 27.81 9.82
C ARG A 754 -29.56 26.41 9.47
N PRO A 755 -30.55 25.90 10.23
CA PRO A 755 -31.14 24.59 9.95
C PRO A 755 -31.83 24.53 8.59
N ASP A 756 -32.28 25.67 8.07
CA ASP A 756 -32.86 25.88 6.74
C ASP A 756 -31.91 25.52 5.58
N LYS A 757 -30.59 25.62 5.79
CA LYS A 757 -29.56 25.33 4.77
C LYS A 757 -28.73 24.08 5.05
N LYS A 758 -29.23 23.18 5.90
CA LYS A 758 -28.51 21.98 6.36
C LYS A 758 -27.92 21.15 5.21
N ASP A 759 -28.69 20.90 4.16
CA ASP A 759 -28.26 20.04 3.05
C ASP A 759 -27.19 20.71 2.18
N GLN A 760 -27.30 22.01 1.95
CA GLN A 760 -26.27 22.78 1.25
C GLN A 760 -24.95 22.79 2.04
N ILE A 761 -25.02 22.97 3.36
CA ILE A 761 -23.85 22.95 4.24
C ILE A 761 -23.18 21.57 4.24
N LEU A 762 -23.97 20.48 4.29
CA LEU A 762 -23.48 19.11 4.20
C LEU A 762 -22.76 18.85 2.87
N LYS A 763 -23.29 19.35 1.75
CA LYS A 763 -22.63 19.23 0.44
C LYS A 763 -21.29 19.95 0.40
N VAL A 764 -21.22 21.17 0.92
CA VAL A 764 -19.96 21.94 1.02
C VAL A 764 -18.98 21.23 1.95
N GLN A 765 -19.43 20.74 3.10
CA GLN A 765 -18.60 19.99 4.05
C GLN A 765 -17.97 18.76 3.40
N ARG A 766 -18.75 17.94 2.69
CA ARG A 766 -18.24 16.73 2.03
C ARG A 766 -17.22 17.06 0.92
N ARG A 767 -17.45 18.13 0.15
CA ARG A 767 -16.48 18.61 -0.85
C ARG A 767 -15.16 19.03 -0.19
N LEU A 768 -15.23 19.73 0.95
CA LEU A 768 -14.04 20.10 1.70
C LEU A 768 -13.30 18.87 2.26
N GLN A 769 -14.03 17.89 2.79
CA GLN A 769 -13.48 16.63 3.32
C GLN A 769 -12.83 15.73 2.25
N THR A 770 -13.05 16.01 0.96
CA THR A 770 -12.34 15.35 -0.14
C THR A 770 -10.84 15.69 -0.12
N PHE A 771 -10.49 16.86 0.41
CA PHE A 771 -9.11 17.21 0.72
C PHE A 771 -8.70 16.60 2.07
N ASN A 772 -7.65 15.79 2.09
CA ASN A 772 -7.10 15.22 3.31
C ASN A 772 -5.71 15.82 3.57
N PRO A 773 -5.55 16.66 4.60
CA PRO A 773 -4.29 17.37 4.83
C PRO A 773 -3.13 16.42 5.16
N SER A 774 -3.41 15.25 5.75
CA SER A 774 -2.36 14.26 6.07
C SER A 774 -1.85 13.58 4.82
N VAL A 775 -2.75 13.23 3.89
CA VAL A 775 -2.39 12.65 2.58
C VAL A 775 -1.69 13.68 1.71
N PHE A 776 -2.07 14.96 1.82
CA PHE A 776 -1.38 16.05 1.14
C PHE A 776 0.06 16.22 1.64
N VAL A 777 0.29 16.26 2.96
CA VAL A 777 1.67 16.33 3.50
C VAL A 777 2.45 15.05 3.16
N TYR A 778 1.82 13.88 3.15
CA TYR A 778 2.45 12.65 2.64
C TYR A 778 2.96 12.83 1.20
N GLY A 779 2.21 13.52 0.33
CA GLY A 779 2.65 13.89 -1.01
C GLY A 779 3.97 14.70 -1.03
N MET A 780 4.16 15.60 -0.07
CA MET A 780 5.39 16.41 0.07
C MET A 780 6.63 15.59 0.41
N LEU A 781 6.48 14.36 0.92
CA LEU A 781 7.58 13.50 1.37
C LEU A 781 8.25 12.70 0.23
N ASN A 782 7.77 12.86 -1.01
CA ASN A 782 8.23 12.06 -2.15
C ASN A 782 9.38 12.70 -2.95
N TYR A 783 10.06 13.73 -2.43
CA TYR A 783 11.32 14.24 -3.02
C TYR A 783 12.54 13.50 -2.44
N ALA A 784 13.74 13.76 -2.97
CA ALA A 784 15.03 13.28 -2.45
C ALA A 784 15.08 11.75 -2.21
N PRO A 785 15.31 10.91 -3.25
CA PRO A 785 15.87 11.24 -4.57
C PRO A 785 14.85 11.37 -5.71
N TYR A 786 13.59 11.00 -5.48
CA TYR A 786 12.55 11.12 -6.51
C TYR A 786 12.16 12.59 -6.74
N ASN A 787 11.32 12.82 -7.74
CA ASN A 787 10.79 14.13 -8.11
C ASN A 787 9.45 13.97 -8.85
N LEU A 788 8.84 15.09 -9.24
CA LEU A 788 7.47 15.10 -9.79
C LEU A 788 7.34 14.29 -11.10
N SER A 789 8.44 14.05 -11.82
CA SER A 789 8.45 13.25 -13.06
C SER A 789 8.00 11.81 -12.85
N PHE A 790 8.19 11.26 -11.64
CA PHE A 790 7.79 9.89 -11.27
C PHE A 790 6.30 9.73 -10.91
N MET A 791 5.50 10.78 -11.09
CA MET A 791 4.06 10.72 -10.82
C MET A 791 3.21 11.46 -11.85
N THR A 792 3.68 12.56 -12.45
CA THR A 792 2.90 13.35 -13.42
C THR A 792 2.38 12.50 -14.58
N GLY A 793 3.22 11.61 -15.16
CA GLY A 793 2.79 10.69 -16.22
C GLY A 793 1.67 9.75 -15.77
N GLY A 794 1.75 9.25 -14.54
CA GLY A 794 0.73 8.40 -13.94
C GLY A 794 -0.60 9.12 -13.65
N ILE A 795 -0.56 10.43 -13.34
CA ILE A 795 -1.78 11.23 -13.18
C ILE A 795 -2.58 11.28 -14.48
N TYR A 796 -1.93 11.43 -15.63
CA TYR A 796 -2.63 11.40 -16.91
C TYR A 796 -3.30 10.06 -17.16
N ALA A 797 -2.61 8.95 -16.88
CA ALA A 797 -3.18 7.61 -16.97
C ALA A 797 -4.38 7.45 -16.02
N ALA A 798 -4.27 7.92 -14.78
CA ALA A 798 -5.35 7.85 -13.80
C ALA A 798 -6.57 8.69 -14.21
N VAL A 799 -6.39 9.92 -14.70
CA VAL A 799 -7.49 10.74 -15.21
C VAL A 799 -8.17 10.07 -16.41
N PHE A 800 -7.37 9.50 -17.33
CA PHE A 800 -7.92 8.79 -18.48
C PHE A 800 -8.74 7.56 -18.06
N PHE A 801 -8.16 6.64 -17.28
CA PHE A 801 -8.86 5.40 -16.92
C PHE A 801 -9.94 5.62 -15.86
N ASN A 802 -9.64 6.32 -14.78
CA ASN A 802 -10.52 6.41 -13.61
C ASN A 802 -11.54 7.57 -13.64
N MET A 803 -11.38 8.54 -14.54
CA MET A 803 -12.40 9.58 -14.76
C MET A 803 -13.06 9.44 -16.14
N TYR A 804 -12.29 9.41 -17.23
CA TYR A 804 -12.88 9.40 -18.58
C TYR A 804 -13.48 8.03 -18.94
N VAL A 805 -12.68 6.96 -18.91
CA VAL A 805 -13.14 5.60 -19.26
C VAL A 805 -14.20 5.12 -18.28
N ARG A 806 -14.01 5.36 -16.97
CA ARG A 806 -15.01 5.02 -15.94
C ARG A 806 -16.39 5.63 -16.20
N ASN A 807 -16.45 6.89 -16.62
CA ASN A 807 -17.71 7.57 -16.85
C ASN A 807 -18.33 7.25 -18.23
N ARG A 808 -17.49 7.01 -19.25
CA ARG A 808 -17.97 6.75 -20.63
C ARG A 808 -18.30 5.27 -20.88
N TRP A 809 -17.50 4.37 -20.33
CA TRP A 809 -17.60 2.91 -20.51
C TRP A 809 -17.41 2.19 -19.15
N PRO A 810 -18.38 2.33 -18.23
CA PRO A 810 -18.27 1.76 -16.88
C PRO A 810 -18.09 0.24 -16.88
N ALA A 811 -18.81 -0.49 -17.75
CA ALA A 811 -18.68 -1.94 -17.87
C ALA A 811 -17.26 -2.39 -18.30
N TRP A 812 -16.64 -1.65 -19.23
CA TRP A 812 -15.24 -1.92 -19.62
C TRP A 812 -14.28 -1.65 -18.47
N TRP A 813 -14.46 -0.52 -17.78
CA TRP A 813 -13.64 -0.16 -16.62
C TRP A 813 -13.72 -1.23 -15.53
N GLU A 814 -14.93 -1.66 -15.19
CA GLU A 814 -15.20 -2.66 -14.17
C GLU A 814 -14.57 -4.02 -14.48
N LYS A 815 -14.51 -4.41 -15.76
CA LYS A 815 -13.93 -5.69 -16.18
C LYS A 815 -12.41 -5.64 -16.33
N TYR A 816 -11.83 -4.58 -16.90
CA TYR A 816 -10.45 -4.61 -17.41
C TYR A 816 -9.46 -3.70 -16.69
N VAL A 817 -9.87 -2.66 -15.95
CA VAL A 817 -8.91 -1.65 -15.45
C VAL A 817 -7.86 -2.23 -14.51
N TYR A 818 -8.28 -3.08 -13.57
CA TYR A 818 -7.38 -3.72 -12.61
C TYR A 818 -6.49 -4.77 -13.27
N ILE A 819 -7.01 -5.43 -14.31
CA ILE A 819 -6.27 -6.40 -15.12
C ILE A 819 -5.21 -5.69 -15.96
N PHE A 820 -5.54 -4.55 -16.57
CA PHE A 820 -4.62 -3.75 -17.37
C PHE A 820 -3.40 -3.31 -16.54
N GLY A 821 -3.62 -2.68 -15.39
CA GLY A 821 -2.52 -2.24 -14.52
C GLY A 821 -1.66 -3.41 -14.02
N SER A 822 -2.30 -4.52 -13.65
CA SER A 822 -1.62 -5.75 -13.23
C SER A 822 -0.77 -6.38 -14.34
N ALA A 823 -1.30 -6.44 -15.56
CA ALA A 823 -0.61 -6.98 -16.73
C ALA A 823 0.58 -6.11 -17.16
N MET A 824 0.43 -4.79 -17.13
CA MET A 824 1.53 -3.85 -17.40
C MET A 824 2.70 -4.06 -16.44
N ASN A 825 2.42 -4.09 -15.13
CA ASN A 825 3.45 -4.33 -14.10
C ASN A 825 4.11 -5.70 -14.26
N THR A 826 3.32 -6.72 -14.64
CA THR A 826 3.84 -8.08 -14.85
C THR A 826 4.78 -8.16 -16.04
N GLY A 827 4.39 -7.58 -17.18
CA GLY A 827 5.23 -7.56 -18.39
C GLY A 827 6.55 -6.82 -18.17
N ILE A 828 6.51 -5.70 -17.46
CA ILE A 828 7.68 -4.91 -17.09
C ILE A 828 8.62 -5.69 -16.17
N ALA A 829 8.09 -6.34 -15.12
CA ALA A 829 8.91 -7.11 -14.19
C ALA A 829 9.66 -8.25 -14.88
N VAL A 830 8.96 -9.03 -15.72
CA VAL A 830 9.57 -10.12 -16.50
C VAL A 830 10.60 -9.57 -17.49
N SER A 831 10.29 -8.46 -18.17
CA SER A 831 11.20 -7.80 -19.10
C SER A 831 12.45 -7.27 -18.42
N ALA A 832 12.33 -6.66 -17.24
CA ALA A 832 13.45 -6.16 -16.44
C ALA A 832 14.41 -7.28 -16.02
N ILE A 833 13.89 -8.44 -15.60
CA ILE A 833 14.69 -9.62 -15.25
C ILE A 833 15.48 -10.12 -16.47
N VAL A 834 14.82 -10.23 -17.63
CA VAL A 834 15.46 -10.70 -18.87
C VAL A 834 16.53 -9.71 -19.33
N ILE A 835 16.24 -8.41 -19.37
CA ILE A 835 17.21 -7.37 -19.73
C ILE A 835 18.41 -7.40 -18.79
N PHE A 836 18.19 -7.62 -17.50
CA PHE A 836 19.27 -7.72 -16.53
C PHE A 836 20.22 -8.88 -16.85
N PHE A 837 19.71 -10.11 -16.91
CA PHE A 837 20.56 -11.29 -17.11
C PHE A 837 21.15 -11.37 -18.52
N ALA A 838 20.43 -10.94 -19.55
CA ALA A 838 20.86 -11.07 -20.93
C ALA A 838 21.84 -9.98 -21.40
N LEU A 839 21.76 -8.78 -20.81
CA LEU A 839 22.48 -7.59 -21.32
C LEU A 839 23.30 -6.89 -20.24
N GLN A 840 22.65 -6.51 -19.13
CA GLN A 840 23.29 -5.70 -18.09
C GLN A 840 24.35 -6.49 -17.31
N TYR A 841 24.08 -7.76 -17.02
CA TYR A 841 25.02 -8.66 -16.36
C TYR A 841 26.26 -8.95 -17.22
N THR A 842 26.09 -9.00 -18.55
CA THR A 842 27.19 -9.18 -19.51
C THR A 842 27.88 -7.87 -19.92
N ASN A 843 27.53 -6.74 -19.29
CA ASN A 843 28.07 -5.40 -19.60
C ASN A 843 27.96 -4.97 -21.08
N VAL A 844 26.89 -5.40 -21.76
CA VAL A 844 26.60 -4.93 -23.13
C VAL A 844 25.91 -3.58 -23.04
N ASN A 845 26.65 -2.50 -23.34
CA ASN A 845 26.14 -1.13 -23.29
C ASN A 845 25.93 -0.58 -24.70
N LEU A 846 24.72 -0.07 -24.97
CA LEU A 846 24.39 0.63 -26.21
C LEU A 846 24.59 2.14 -26.03
N SER A 847 25.59 2.73 -26.67
CA SER A 847 25.84 4.18 -26.64
C SER A 847 25.39 4.83 -27.95
N TRP A 848 24.36 5.65 -27.89
CA TRP A 848 23.90 6.53 -28.96
C TRP A 848 23.14 7.72 -28.37
N TRP A 849 22.70 8.68 -29.20
CA TRP A 849 22.06 9.92 -28.75
C TRP A 849 20.91 9.68 -27.75
N GLY A 850 20.01 8.75 -28.05
CA GLY A 850 18.86 8.47 -27.19
C GLY A 850 19.22 7.91 -25.81
N ASN A 851 20.43 7.38 -25.63
CA ASN A 851 20.89 6.87 -24.34
C ASN A 851 21.77 7.87 -23.56
N ASN A 852 22.31 8.88 -24.25
CA ASN A 852 23.24 9.85 -23.66
C ASN A 852 22.60 11.24 -23.46
N VAL A 853 21.49 11.56 -24.15
CA VAL A 853 20.91 12.91 -24.13
C VAL A 853 20.30 13.28 -22.78
N SER A 854 19.72 12.33 -22.05
CA SER A 854 19.15 12.57 -20.72
C SER A 854 20.21 12.93 -19.66
N THR A 855 21.47 12.54 -19.90
CA THR A 855 22.60 12.71 -18.99
C THR A 855 23.59 13.81 -19.40
N ALA A 856 23.39 14.44 -20.56
CA ALA A 856 24.36 15.36 -21.15
C ALA A 856 24.42 16.77 -20.50
N GLY A 857 23.48 17.11 -19.61
CA GLY A 857 23.32 18.45 -19.03
C GLY A 857 23.62 18.53 -17.53
N ILE A 858 23.49 19.75 -16.97
CA ILE A 858 23.71 20.03 -15.55
C ILE A 858 22.78 19.22 -14.63
N ASP A 859 21.61 18.79 -15.14
CA ASP A 859 20.65 17.94 -14.41
C ASP A 859 21.25 16.60 -13.92
N LEU A 860 22.29 16.06 -14.57
CA LEU A 860 22.99 14.90 -14.02
C LEU A 860 23.90 15.28 -12.85
N THR A 861 24.62 16.39 -12.98
CA THR A 861 25.65 16.81 -12.01
C THR A 861 25.08 17.36 -10.70
N GLY A 862 23.85 17.88 -10.72
CA GLY A 862 23.20 18.40 -9.52
C GLY A 862 23.93 19.57 -8.89
N ALA A 863 24.35 20.58 -9.66
CA ALA A 863 25.12 21.70 -9.12
C ALA A 863 24.31 22.60 -8.17
N GLY A 864 25.00 23.20 -7.18
CA GLY A 864 24.47 24.31 -6.39
C GLY A 864 24.42 25.62 -7.17
N ARG A 865 23.52 26.53 -6.79
CA ARG A 865 23.38 27.86 -7.42
C ARG A 865 24.50 28.82 -7.05
N LEU A 866 24.97 28.73 -5.82
CA LEU A 866 26.00 29.59 -5.28
C LEU A 866 27.34 28.85 -5.32
N SER A 867 28.37 29.55 -5.80
CA SER A 867 29.74 29.05 -5.71
C SER A 867 30.24 29.14 -4.27
N ILE A 868 31.12 28.21 -3.89
CA ILE A 868 31.73 28.20 -2.57
C ILE A 868 32.48 29.53 -2.35
N PRO A 869 32.31 30.17 -1.17
CA PRO A 869 33.00 31.42 -0.86
C PRO A 869 34.53 31.30 -0.98
N LYS A 870 35.22 32.42 -1.20
CA LYS A 870 36.70 32.45 -1.32
C LYS A 870 37.44 31.89 -0.09
N VAL A 871 36.79 31.89 1.07
CA VAL A 871 37.32 31.28 2.31
C VAL A 871 37.37 29.75 2.26
N GLY A 872 36.80 29.13 1.22
CA GLY A 872 36.87 27.69 0.97
C GLY A 872 35.72 26.88 1.57
N PHE A 873 34.86 27.49 2.37
CA PHE A 873 33.70 26.83 2.98
C PHE A 873 32.50 27.78 3.14
N PHE A 874 31.31 27.22 3.27
CA PHE A 874 30.08 27.94 3.65
C PHE A 874 29.60 27.48 5.04
N GLY A 875 28.79 28.32 5.71
CA GLY A 875 28.33 28.04 7.07
C GLY A 875 29.04 28.87 8.14
N PRO A 876 28.75 28.63 9.44
CA PRO A 876 29.47 29.25 10.54
C PRO A 876 30.94 28.81 10.58
N ASP A 877 31.80 29.57 11.27
CA ASP A 877 33.18 29.14 11.55
C ASP A 877 33.23 27.97 12.55
N SER A 878 34.35 27.23 12.59
CA SER A 878 34.55 26.06 13.46
C SER A 878 34.33 26.35 14.95
N ALA A 879 34.64 27.57 15.39
CA ALA A 879 34.37 28.03 16.76
C ALA A 879 32.87 28.08 17.11
N ASN A 880 32.02 28.24 16.09
CA ASN A 880 30.57 28.37 16.21
C ASN A 880 29.81 27.10 15.77
N PHE A 881 30.52 25.99 15.52
CA PHE A 881 29.88 24.73 15.15
C PHE A 881 28.92 24.21 16.25
N PRO A 882 27.92 23.39 15.86
CA PRO A 882 26.92 22.85 16.77
C PRO A 882 27.42 22.08 18.00
#